data_AF-A0A558D1V4-F1
#
_entry.id   AF-A0A558D1V4-F1
#
_cell.length_a   1.000
_cell.length_b   1.000
_cell.length_c   1.000
_cell.angle_alpha   90.00
_cell.angle_beta   90.00
_cell.angle_gamma   90.00
#
_symmetry.space_group_name_H-M   'P 1'
#
loop_
_entity.id
_entity.type
_entity.pdbx_description
1 polymer ?
#
loop_
_entity_poly.entity_id
_entity_poly.type
_entity_poly.pdbx_seq_one_letter_code
_entity_poly.pdbx_strand_id
1 'polypeptide(L)'
;MTGPEWQQQPFAQAPPDVRGAARPAWRRRKAVLLGGAGLVVALVAGLVVWVSVPNGSADPAGAAASASGAPPAEVGAAAADALQAWPAVQLTVSYQPGVYGEQDPPVTEADLTVTADGQAAGTLREPEAGSADAAWSGGQLYLQGDPEFWAQQDPQYADILTSAGRWVKPEKRSGYYMLDNFGVDAGTITPKALAELVRQVTSAPDVQRDGPWQTQDGHPATAYTARGWTVLIGDEAPHAVLALGGNPHASDGPVRPAAWRPAGPMVAGPAVYRPLQADDPDGNDTGPYVSMAPRQATQDKADATRSAVASASAEAVTDDGAGRLGGQRASSGPEFEINELTPSLCTSPTCTHTIEVTNSGAQAADATLYTNDPGDPGAPSPLGTLAPGQSKQVTFSHANLAPATGGTVNYTVNVWVYSSALYGPDPDVAERLRARGLQPDKQSELSSIDVPLRPAATRLLDAMTKDTPTSGSDAEKVNASALKALNSANRSGQLPLWEKIVDSGRLQNPGDLRRRVSDAGAPGQLGKRRQLEHLVHLLQTDPTARVWYDGNYTADDGKQYHADAIYTSTQDGKPVKRCVQVKALKSLGSLGSNVRDGAQQLNGQKTGSDENCPPGFERVLVIELEPSVGPAMMYGGIRPAVEAFLKGKKSQQARQNLCGPNRTSLVDRLVIVNAAGTHEWTDLGKTLGIPC
;
A
#
# COMPACT_ATOMS: atom_id res chain seq x y z
N MET A 1 30.00 61.72 -0.64
CA MET A 1 29.33 62.28 0.55
C MET A 1 27.89 61.81 0.53
N THR A 2 27.46 61.11 1.58
CA THR A 2 26.07 60.93 2.09
C THR A 2 24.95 60.53 1.11
N GLY A 3 24.32 59.37 1.38
CA GLY A 3 23.06 58.90 0.75
C GLY A 3 21.84 59.80 1.01
N PRO A 4 20.64 59.44 0.52
CA PRO A 4 19.72 58.59 1.31
C PRO A 4 18.89 57.58 0.45
N GLU A 5 18.60 56.37 0.93
CA GLU A 5 17.40 55.94 1.69
C GLU A 5 16.28 55.39 0.77
N TRP A 6 16.17 54.06 0.71
CA TRP A 6 15.07 53.34 0.06
C TRP A 6 14.01 52.99 1.12
N GLN A 7 12.83 53.60 1.02
CA GLN A 7 11.63 53.17 1.73
C GLN A 7 10.87 52.12 0.89
N GLN A 8 10.62 50.97 1.50
CA GLN A 8 9.64 49.96 1.08
C GLN A 8 8.22 50.41 1.42
N GLN A 9 7.23 50.12 0.56
CA GLN A 9 5.95 49.47 0.90
C GLN A 9 5.05 49.19 -0.33
N PRO A 10 3.96 48.38 -0.24
CA PRO A 10 3.84 47.10 -0.95
C PRO A 10 2.79 47.10 -2.07
N PHE A 11 2.91 46.16 -3.01
CA PHE A 11 1.85 45.86 -3.98
C PHE A 11 1.15 44.54 -3.64
N ALA A 12 -0.12 44.67 -3.22
CA ALA A 12 -1.13 43.66 -3.42
C ALA A 12 -1.87 43.98 -4.74
N GLN A 13 -1.92 43.03 -5.67
CA GLN A 13 -2.89 43.07 -6.77
C GLN A 13 -3.44 41.67 -7.06
N ALA A 14 -4.76 41.61 -7.12
CA ALA A 14 -5.60 40.48 -7.44
C ALA A 14 -5.49 40.06 -8.92
N PRO A 15 -5.87 38.81 -9.28
CA PRO A 15 -5.78 38.29 -10.65
C PRO A 15 -6.87 38.86 -11.58
N PRO A 16 -6.62 38.95 -12.91
CA PRO A 16 -7.59 39.51 -13.85
C PRO A 16 -8.63 38.49 -14.33
N ASP A 17 -9.86 38.99 -14.43
CA ASP A 17 -11.00 38.47 -15.18
C ASP A 17 -10.69 38.43 -16.70
N VAL A 18 -11.00 37.32 -17.37
CA VAL A 18 -11.14 37.27 -18.83
C VAL A 18 -12.50 36.65 -19.17
N ARG A 19 -13.40 37.49 -19.71
CA ARG A 19 -14.68 37.09 -20.28
C ARG A 19 -14.51 36.62 -21.74
N GLY A 20 -15.05 35.43 -22.02
CA GLY A 20 -16.08 35.22 -23.05
C GLY A 20 -15.65 35.01 -24.50
N ALA A 21 -15.89 33.79 -25.02
CA ALA A 21 -16.25 33.58 -26.41
C ALA A 21 -17.36 32.52 -26.56
N ALA A 22 -18.29 32.84 -27.46
CA ALA A 22 -19.60 32.26 -27.77
C ALA A 22 -19.73 30.73 -27.86
N ARG A 23 -20.90 30.24 -27.38
CA ARG A 23 -21.49 28.94 -27.74
C ARG A 23 -22.38 29.10 -28.98
N PRO A 24 -22.39 28.15 -29.93
CA PRO A 24 -23.53 27.98 -30.82
C PRO A 24 -24.55 27.01 -30.19
N ALA A 25 -25.81 27.45 -30.13
CA ALA A 25 -26.95 26.59 -29.90
C ALA A 25 -27.25 25.79 -31.18
N TRP A 26 -27.66 24.52 -31.07
CA TRP A 26 -28.69 23.94 -31.94
C TRP A 26 -29.30 22.63 -31.39
N ARG A 27 -30.63 22.69 -31.26
CA ARG A 27 -31.67 21.66 -31.41
C ARG A 27 -31.75 20.44 -30.49
N ARG A 28 -32.76 20.53 -29.61
CA ARG A 28 -33.54 19.42 -29.05
C ARG A 28 -34.12 18.53 -30.17
N ARG A 29 -33.93 17.21 -30.05
CA ARG A 29 -34.91 16.20 -30.47
C ARG A 29 -35.19 15.27 -29.29
N LYS A 30 -36.47 14.98 -29.08
CA LYS A 30 -36.99 14.10 -28.02
C LYS A 30 -36.87 12.63 -28.43
N ALA A 31 -36.54 11.82 -27.42
CA ALA A 31 -36.99 10.45 -27.09
C ALA A 31 -36.73 9.29 -28.07
N VAL A 32 -36.06 8.23 -27.58
CA VAL A 32 -36.70 6.94 -27.20
C VAL A 32 -35.94 6.35 -25.99
N LEU A 33 -36.72 5.93 -24.99
CA LEU A 33 -36.36 5.23 -23.75
C LEU A 33 -36.25 3.72 -23.99
N LEU A 34 -35.17 3.08 -23.51
CA LEU A 34 -35.02 1.67 -23.08
C LEU A 34 -33.72 1.67 -22.22
N GLY A 35 -33.71 1.85 -20.90
CA GLY A 35 -34.19 0.96 -19.82
C GLY A 35 -33.10 -0.07 -19.49
N GLY A 36 -32.42 -0.12 -18.35
CA GLY A 36 -32.36 0.68 -17.13
C GLY A 36 -31.23 0.11 -16.26
N ALA A 37 -30.42 0.98 -15.66
CA ALA A 37 -29.38 0.66 -14.70
C ALA A 37 -29.96 0.55 -13.27
N GLY A 38 -29.42 -0.34 -12.44
CA GLY A 38 -29.72 -0.43 -11.02
C GLY A 38 -28.43 -0.27 -10.20
N LEU A 39 -28.09 0.99 -9.90
CA LEU A 39 -27.00 1.40 -9.02
C LEU A 39 -27.55 1.43 -7.58
N VAL A 40 -27.11 0.53 -6.72
CA VAL A 40 -27.55 0.48 -5.31
C VAL A 40 -26.51 1.18 -4.43
N VAL A 41 -26.82 2.42 -4.04
CA VAL A 41 -26.20 3.10 -2.90
C VAL A 41 -27.06 2.78 -1.68
N ALA A 42 -26.57 1.91 -0.79
CA ALA A 42 -27.23 1.61 0.47
C ALA A 42 -26.67 2.50 1.59
N LEU A 43 -27.37 3.60 1.85
CA LEU A 43 -27.30 4.35 3.11
C LEU A 43 -28.08 3.56 4.17
N VAL A 44 -27.37 2.87 5.07
CA VAL A 44 -28.01 2.16 6.19
C VAL A 44 -28.08 3.09 7.40
N ALA A 45 -29.21 3.77 7.56
CA ALA A 45 -29.68 4.27 8.84
C ALA A 45 -30.55 3.16 9.47
N GLY A 46 -29.93 2.29 10.27
CA GLY A 46 -30.61 1.22 11.00
C GLY A 46 -31.02 1.68 12.40
N LEU A 47 -32.27 2.08 12.54
CA LEU A 47 -32.93 2.42 13.80
C LEU A 47 -33.17 1.12 14.59
N VAL A 48 -32.36 0.84 15.61
CA VAL A 48 -32.60 -0.25 16.56
C VAL A 48 -33.47 0.29 17.70
N VAL A 49 -34.73 -0.14 17.77
CA VAL A 49 -35.64 0.13 18.90
C VAL A 49 -35.52 -1.00 19.91
N TRP A 50 -34.86 -0.74 21.05
CA TRP A 50 -35.03 -1.54 22.27
C TRP A 50 -35.78 -0.70 23.31
N VAL A 51 -36.85 -1.29 23.84
CA VAL A 51 -37.74 -0.72 24.84
C VAL A 51 -36.97 -0.49 26.15
N SER A 52 -36.92 0.77 26.61
CA SER A 52 -36.29 1.16 27.87
C SER A 52 -37.18 0.83 29.08
N VAL A 53 -36.60 0.24 30.12
CA VAL A 53 -37.17 0.14 31.48
C VAL A 53 -36.15 0.77 32.45
N PRO A 54 -36.55 1.59 33.45
CA PRO A 54 -35.69 2.63 34.02
C PRO A 54 -34.68 2.18 35.10
N ASN A 55 -33.64 3.02 35.20
CA ASN A 55 -32.49 3.05 36.10
C ASN A 55 -32.68 2.53 37.53
N GLY A 56 -31.75 1.66 37.95
CA GLY A 56 -31.31 1.51 39.33
C GLY A 56 -29.82 1.84 39.42
N SER A 57 -29.49 2.90 40.16
CA SER A 57 -28.14 3.36 40.47
C SER A 57 -27.37 2.34 41.31
N ALA A 58 -26.18 1.94 40.87
CA ALA A 58 -25.20 1.23 41.69
C ALA A 58 -23.79 1.81 41.48
N ASP A 59 -23.08 2.00 42.58
CA ASP A 59 -21.82 2.72 42.76
C ASP A 59 -20.63 2.20 41.93
N PRO A 60 -19.68 3.07 41.51
CA PRO A 60 -18.53 2.70 40.69
C PRO A 60 -17.32 2.29 41.56
N ALA A 61 -17.49 1.29 42.43
CA ALA A 61 -16.42 0.75 43.26
C ALA A 61 -16.46 -0.79 43.26
N GLY A 62 -16.21 -1.39 42.09
CA GLY A 62 -16.24 -2.85 41.96
C GLY A 62 -15.94 -3.41 40.56
N ALA A 63 -15.12 -2.74 39.75
CA ALA A 63 -14.78 -3.23 38.40
C ALA A 63 -13.52 -4.12 38.40
N ALA A 64 -13.56 -5.20 39.19
CA ALA A 64 -12.56 -6.27 39.16
C ALA A 64 -13.19 -7.63 39.49
N ALA A 65 -14.32 -7.97 38.85
CA ALA A 65 -14.83 -9.34 38.79
C ALA A 65 -15.96 -9.42 37.76
N SER A 66 -15.65 -9.84 36.53
CA SER A 66 -16.58 -10.57 35.64
C SER A 66 -15.79 -11.11 34.45
N ALA A 67 -14.89 -12.06 34.72
CA ALA A 67 -14.71 -13.15 33.76
C ALA A 67 -15.87 -14.11 34.03
N SER A 68 -16.52 -14.65 32.99
CA SER A 68 -17.57 -15.64 33.22
C SER A 68 -17.00 -16.78 34.09
N GLY A 69 -17.68 -17.06 35.22
CA GLY A 69 -17.29 -18.14 36.13
C GLY A 69 -17.44 -19.54 35.51
N ALA A 70 -17.99 -19.62 34.30
CA ALA A 70 -18.17 -20.84 33.55
C ALA A 70 -16.82 -21.40 33.04
N PRO A 71 -16.64 -22.73 32.98
CA PRO A 71 -15.49 -23.37 32.34
C PRO A 71 -15.27 -22.91 30.89
N PRO A 72 -14.01 -22.80 30.40
CA PRO A 72 -13.75 -22.25 29.07
C PRO A 72 -14.45 -23.07 27.97
N ALA A 73 -14.46 -24.40 28.12
CA ALA A 73 -15.11 -25.31 27.20
C ALA A 73 -16.63 -25.11 27.10
N GLU A 74 -17.31 -24.72 28.18
CA GLU A 74 -18.75 -24.44 28.16
C GLU A 74 -19.07 -23.16 27.40
N VAL A 75 -18.30 -22.09 27.68
CA VAL A 75 -18.40 -20.81 26.97
C VAL A 75 -18.13 -21.01 25.48
N GLY A 76 -17.06 -21.73 25.15
CA GLY A 76 -16.69 -22.03 23.78
C GLY A 76 -17.68 -22.92 23.04
N ALA A 77 -18.31 -23.90 23.72
CA ALA A 77 -19.36 -24.71 23.12
C ALA A 77 -20.58 -23.87 22.76
N ALA A 78 -21.06 -23.00 23.67
CA ALA A 78 -22.19 -22.11 23.40
C ALA A 78 -21.89 -21.13 22.25
N ALA A 79 -20.71 -20.52 22.25
CA ALA A 79 -20.25 -19.62 21.19
C ALA A 79 -20.17 -20.32 19.83
N ALA A 80 -19.62 -21.54 19.80
CA ALA A 80 -19.50 -22.35 18.60
C ALA A 80 -20.87 -22.81 18.06
N ASP A 81 -21.81 -23.16 18.94
CA ASP A 81 -23.17 -23.54 18.54
C ASP A 81 -23.91 -22.36 17.90
N ALA A 82 -23.79 -21.16 18.48
CA ALA A 82 -24.35 -19.94 17.91
C ALA A 82 -23.74 -19.62 16.53
N LEU A 83 -22.41 -19.72 16.41
CA LEU A 83 -21.69 -19.46 15.16
C LEU A 83 -22.04 -20.48 14.06
N GLN A 84 -22.08 -21.76 14.40
CA GLN A 84 -22.37 -22.85 13.45
C GLN A 84 -23.79 -22.75 12.87
N ALA A 85 -24.73 -22.14 13.58
CA ALA A 85 -26.10 -21.96 13.12
C ALA A 85 -26.26 -20.86 12.04
N TRP A 86 -25.22 -20.08 11.76
CA TRP A 86 -25.30 -19.02 10.77
C TRP A 86 -25.33 -19.57 9.33
N PRO A 87 -26.20 -19.06 8.44
CA PRO A 87 -26.23 -19.48 7.04
C PRO A 87 -24.97 -19.06 6.27
N ALA A 88 -24.37 -17.95 6.70
CA ALA A 88 -23.10 -17.43 6.22
C ALA A 88 -22.46 -16.55 7.31
N VAL A 89 -21.15 -16.33 7.20
CA VAL A 89 -20.39 -15.42 8.03
C VAL A 89 -19.86 -14.27 7.16
N GLN A 90 -20.04 -13.04 7.62
CA GLN A 90 -19.31 -11.89 7.11
C GLN A 90 -18.02 -11.73 7.92
N LEU A 91 -16.88 -11.67 7.27
CA LEU A 91 -15.56 -11.62 7.87
C LEU A 91 -14.86 -10.34 7.44
N THR A 92 -14.34 -9.60 8.41
CA THR A 92 -13.21 -8.69 8.18
C THR A 92 -11.94 -9.46 8.54
N VAL A 93 -10.96 -9.51 7.65
CA VAL A 93 -9.75 -10.32 7.76
C VAL A 93 -8.53 -9.43 7.54
N SER A 94 -7.49 -9.63 8.33
CA SER A 94 -6.15 -9.09 8.08
C SER A 94 -5.19 -10.26 8.05
N TYR A 95 -4.48 -10.44 6.94
CA TYR A 95 -3.50 -11.49 6.76
C TYR A 95 -2.11 -10.89 6.59
N GLN A 96 -1.21 -11.27 7.48
CA GLN A 96 0.20 -10.99 7.37
C GLN A 96 0.88 -12.25 6.80
N PRO A 97 1.45 -12.20 5.59
CA PRO A 97 2.20 -13.32 5.07
C PRO A 97 3.49 -13.51 5.86
N GLY A 98 3.99 -14.75 5.86
CA GLY A 98 5.29 -15.04 6.46
C GLY A 98 6.41 -14.32 5.70
N VAL A 99 7.51 -14.02 6.39
CA VAL A 99 8.69 -13.42 5.71
C VAL A 99 9.39 -14.53 4.93
N TYR A 100 9.40 -14.42 3.59
CA TYR A 100 10.07 -15.36 2.70
C TYR A 100 11.16 -14.65 1.88
N GLY A 101 12.40 -15.10 2.03
CA GLY A 101 13.53 -14.54 1.28
C GLY A 101 13.84 -13.09 1.65
N GLU A 102 13.98 -12.23 0.63
CA GLU A 102 14.41 -10.83 0.78
C GLU A 102 13.26 -9.82 0.93
N GLN A 103 12.01 -10.24 1.11
CA GLN A 103 10.85 -9.33 1.03
C GLN A 103 9.96 -9.39 2.28
N ASP A 104 9.52 -8.21 2.73
CA ASP A 104 8.44 -8.04 3.70
C ASP A 104 7.13 -7.81 2.93
N PRO A 105 6.33 -8.86 2.70
CA PRO A 105 5.15 -8.76 1.87
C PRO A 105 4.06 -7.91 2.54
N PRO A 106 3.13 -7.32 1.76
CA PRO A 106 2.02 -6.55 2.29
C PRO A 106 1.15 -7.34 3.27
N VAL A 107 0.54 -6.63 4.21
CA VAL A 107 -0.64 -7.16 4.91
C VAL A 107 -1.85 -6.97 4.02
N THR A 108 -2.45 -8.06 3.58
CA THR A 108 -3.70 -7.99 2.82
C THR A 108 -4.89 -7.96 3.78
N GLU A 109 -5.77 -6.99 3.60
CA GLU A 109 -7.05 -6.91 4.28
C GLU A 109 -8.16 -7.47 3.38
N ALA A 110 -9.19 -8.08 3.97
CA ALA A 110 -10.33 -8.56 3.23
C ALA A 110 -11.65 -8.36 3.98
N ASP A 111 -12.69 -8.01 3.23
CA ASP A 111 -14.07 -8.04 3.70
C ASP A 111 -14.81 -9.09 2.86
N LEU A 112 -15.08 -10.25 3.45
CA LEU A 112 -15.65 -11.42 2.76
C LEU A 112 -17.00 -11.80 3.36
N THR A 113 -17.88 -12.36 2.55
CA THR A 113 -19.00 -13.19 3.01
C THR A 113 -18.71 -14.62 2.60
N VAL A 114 -18.70 -15.54 3.57
CA VAL A 114 -18.43 -16.97 3.39
C VAL A 114 -19.68 -17.76 3.76
N THR A 115 -20.19 -18.55 2.84
CA THR A 115 -21.39 -19.36 3.02
C THR A 115 -21.09 -20.65 3.80
N ALA A 116 -22.14 -21.30 4.31
CA ALA A 116 -22.01 -22.58 5.00
C ALA A 116 -21.40 -23.71 4.15
N ASP A 117 -21.52 -23.63 2.82
CA ASP A 117 -20.96 -24.56 1.84
C ASP A 117 -19.54 -24.19 1.35
N GLY A 118 -18.94 -23.12 1.89
CA GLY A 118 -17.55 -22.75 1.57
C GLY A 118 -17.39 -21.97 0.27
N GLN A 119 -18.45 -21.34 -0.23
CA GLN A 119 -18.33 -20.31 -1.25
C GLN A 119 -18.07 -18.97 -0.58
N ALA A 120 -17.19 -18.15 -1.14
CA ALA A 120 -16.85 -16.86 -0.56
C ALA A 120 -16.84 -15.76 -1.63
N ALA A 121 -17.28 -14.55 -1.28
CA ALA A 121 -17.14 -13.38 -2.14
C ALA A 121 -16.99 -12.11 -1.31
N GLY A 122 -16.28 -11.12 -1.85
CA GLY A 122 -16.06 -9.85 -1.18
C GLY A 122 -14.91 -9.08 -1.80
N THR A 123 -14.22 -8.28 -1.01
CA THR A 123 -13.12 -7.43 -1.48
C THR A 123 -11.82 -7.74 -0.75
N LEU A 124 -10.71 -7.74 -1.48
CA LEU A 124 -9.35 -7.68 -0.96
C LEU A 124 -8.81 -6.25 -1.10
N ARG A 125 -8.01 -5.80 -0.15
CA ARG A 125 -7.36 -4.50 -0.15
C ARG A 125 -5.93 -4.64 0.33
N GLU A 126 -5.04 -3.93 -0.33
CA GLU A 126 -3.70 -3.71 0.19
C GLU A 126 -3.64 -2.39 0.97
N PRO A 127 -2.65 -2.19 1.86
CA PRO A 127 -2.56 -0.96 2.62
C PRO A 127 -2.35 0.23 1.69
N GLU A 128 -3.19 1.26 1.81
CA GLU A 128 -3.08 2.59 1.17
C GLU A 128 -3.20 2.67 -0.37
N ALA A 129 -3.09 1.56 -1.10
CA ALA A 129 -3.29 1.52 -2.54
C ALA A 129 -3.74 0.12 -3.01
N GLY A 130 -4.59 0.05 -4.03
CA GLY A 130 -4.99 -1.22 -4.64
C GLY A 130 -6.13 -1.98 -3.94
N SER A 131 -7.08 -2.42 -4.76
CA SER A 131 -8.22 -3.24 -4.36
C SER A 131 -8.58 -4.28 -5.42
N ALA A 132 -9.19 -5.37 -4.97
CA ALA A 132 -9.76 -6.38 -5.86
C ALA A 132 -11.09 -6.90 -5.35
N ASP A 133 -12.04 -7.12 -6.24
CA ASP A 133 -13.15 -8.02 -5.95
C ASP A 133 -12.63 -9.47 -5.99
N ALA A 134 -13.09 -10.29 -5.05
CA ALA A 134 -12.70 -11.67 -4.92
C ALA A 134 -13.91 -12.59 -4.81
N ALA A 135 -13.79 -13.76 -5.42
CA ALA A 135 -14.75 -14.85 -5.31
C ALA A 135 -14.01 -16.20 -5.17
N TRP A 136 -14.64 -17.15 -4.47
CA TRP A 136 -14.05 -18.44 -4.13
C TRP A 136 -15.07 -19.56 -4.30
N SER A 137 -14.66 -20.64 -4.95
CA SER A 137 -15.48 -21.85 -5.11
C SER A 137 -14.61 -23.09 -5.24
N GLY A 138 -14.86 -24.14 -4.45
CA GLY A 138 -14.17 -25.43 -4.61
C GLY A 138 -12.64 -25.35 -4.51
N GLY A 139 -12.11 -24.38 -3.73
CA GLY A 139 -10.67 -24.11 -3.61
C GLY A 139 -10.07 -23.26 -4.75
N GLN A 140 -10.88 -22.81 -5.71
CA GLN A 140 -10.46 -21.88 -6.76
C GLN A 140 -10.76 -20.43 -6.35
N LEU A 141 -9.75 -19.58 -6.48
CA LEU A 141 -9.83 -18.12 -6.36
C LEU A 141 -10.13 -17.48 -7.72
N TYR A 142 -10.98 -16.46 -7.70
CA TYR A 142 -11.25 -15.57 -8.83
C TYR A 142 -11.07 -14.12 -8.37
N LEU A 143 -10.34 -13.32 -9.13
CA LEU A 143 -9.99 -11.95 -8.77
C LEU A 143 -10.32 -10.98 -9.88
N GLN A 144 -10.84 -9.82 -9.50
CA GLN A 144 -11.00 -8.67 -10.37
C GLN A 144 -10.31 -7.48 -9.70
N GLY A 145 -8.98 -7.42 -9.86
CA GLY A 145 -8.14 -6.36 -9.30
C GLY A 145 -8.05 -5.13 -10.18
N ASP A 146 -7.89 -3.97 -9.54
CA ASP A 146 -7.42 -2.75 -10.18
C ASP A 146 -5.91 -2.81 -10.48
N PRO A 147 -5.34 -1.87 -11.28
CA PRO A 147 -3.93 -1.89 -11.61
C PRO A 147 -2.99 -1.80 -10.41
N GLU A 148 -3.37 -1.07 -9.36
CA GLU A 148 -2.54 -0.89 -8.17
C GLU A 148 -2.47 -2.17 -7.33
N PHE A 149 -3.58 -2.93 -7.26
CA PHE A 149 -3.64 -4.23 -6.61
C PHE A 149 -2.69 -5.22 -7.27
N TRP A 150 -2.79 -5.39 -8.59
CA TRP A 150 -1.95 -6.33 -9.32
C TRP A 150 -0.46 -5.96 -9.26
N ALA A 151 -0.14 -4.67 -9.24
CA ALA A 151 1.22 -4.17 -9.08
C ALA A 151 1.82 -4.55 -7.71
N GLN A 152 1.01 -4.62 -6.67
CA GLN A 152 1.45 -5.01 -5.33
C GLN A 152 1.55 -6.52 -5.13
N GLN A 153 0.71 -7.30 -5.83
CA GLN A 153 0.69 -8.76 -5.70
C GLN A 153 1.88 -9.44 -6.35
N ASP A 154 2.13 -9.14 -7.63
CA ASP A 154 3.23 -9.72 -8.38
C ASP A 154 3.59 -8.81 -9.57
N PRO A 155 4.48 -7.84 -9.35
CA PRO A 155 4.80 -6.75 -10.29
C PRO A 155 5.47 -7.23 -11.59
N GLN A 156 5.81 -8.52 -11.69
CA GLN A 156 6.52 -9.10 -12.84
C GLN A 156 5.60 -9.66 -13.94
N TYR A 157 4.27 -9.57 -13.79
CA TYR A 157 3.32 -10.21 -14.71
C TYR A 157 2.12 -9.33 -15.09
N ALA A 158 2.36 -8.24 -15.82
CA ALA A 158 1.33 -7.31 -16.29
C ALA A 158 0.39 -7.74 -17.39
N ASP A 159 0.47 -8.98 -17.88
CA ASP A 159 -0.57 -9.46 -18.78
C ASP A 159 -1.95 -9.38 -18.07
N ILE A 160 -1.96 -9.46 -16.73
CA ILE A 160 -3.11 -9.16 -15.87
C ILE A 160 -3.37 -7.65 -15.68
N LEU A 161 -2.33 -6.81 -15.58
CA LEU A 161 -2.49 -5.35 -15.43
C LEU A 161 -3.24 -4.73 -16.63
N THR A 162 -3.07 -5.28 -17.83
CA THR A 162 -3.85 -4.88 -19.02
C THR A 162 -5.28 -5.46 -19.05
N SER A 163 -5.56 -6.44 -18.20
CA SER A 163 -6.88 -7.03 -17.97
C SER A 163 -7.63 -6.40 -16.78
N ALA A 164 -7.09 -5.34 -16.18
CA ALA A 164 -7.66 -4.67 -15.01
C ALA A 164 -9.16 -4.45 -15.15
N GLY A 165 -9.91 -4.84 -14.12
CA GLY A 165 -11.37 -4.81 -14.14
C GLY A 165 -12.04 -5.99 -14.87
N ARG A 166 -11.31 -7.07 -15.21
CA ARG A 166 -11.91 -8.36 -15.60
C ARG A 166 -11.71 -9.41 -14.51
N TRP A 167 -12.64 -10.35 -14.42
CA TRP A 167 -12.43 -11.54 -13.63
C TRP A 167 -11.29 -12.37 -14.23
N VAL A 168 -10.29 -12.64 -13.41
CA VAL A 168 -9.20 -13.54 -13.69
C VAL A 168 -9.38 -14.74 -12.80
N LYS A 169 -9.18 -15.92 -13.37
CA LYS A 169 -8.97 -17.17 -12.64
C LYS A 169 -7.48 -17.40 -12.67
N PRO A 170 -6.72 -16.98 -11.64
CA PRO A 170 -5.27 -17.12 -11.65
C PRO A 170 -4.95 -18.61 -11.83
N GLU A 171 -4.18 -18.92 -12.88
CA GLU A 171 -3.67 -20.26 -13.12
C GLU A 171 -2.20 -20.33 -12.72
N LYS A 172 -1.75 -21.57 -12.51
CA LYS A 172 -0.47 -21.98 -11.91
C LYS A 172 0.73 -21.14 -12.36
N ARG A 173 1.27 -20.31 -11.48
CA ARG A 173 2.65 -19.82 -11.59
C ARG A 173 3.51 -20.66 -10.65
N SER A 174 4.45 -21.40 -11.22
CA SER A 174 5.43 -22.22 -10.47
C SER A 174 4.90 -23.41 -9.62
N GLY A 175 3.63 -23.82 -9.73
CA GLY A 175 3.17 -24.99 -8.94
C GLY A 175 1.84 -24.86 -8.23
N TYR A 176 1.35 -23.64 -7.98
CA TYR A 176 0.45 -23.35 -6.85
C TYR A 176 -0.74 -22.45 -7.24
N TYR A 177 -1.75 -22.35 -6.34
CA TYR A 177 -3.09 -21.82 -6.64
C TYR A 177 -3.49 -20.49 -5.95
N MET A 178 -2.58 -19.70 -5.35
CA MET A 178 -2.95 -18.41 -4.78
C MET A 178 -1.87 -17.34 -4.89
N LEU A 179 -2.30 -16.09 -4.72
CA LEU A 179 -1.46 -14.93 -4.41
C LEU A 179 -0.60 -15.24 -3.19
N ASP A 180 0.71 -14.97 -3.28
CA ASP A 180 1.64 -15.13 -2.15
C ASP A 180 1.23 -14.25 -0.94
N ASN A 181 0.49 -13.16 -1.18
CA ASN A 181 0.04 -12.24 -0.14
C ASN A 181 -1.35 -12.54 0.45
N PHE A 182 -2.16 -13.46 -0.11
CA PHE A 182 -3.43 -13.87 0.51
C PHE A 182 -3.43 -15.38 0.77
N GLY A 183 -2.87 -15.76 1.92
CA GLY A 183 -2.48 -17.14 2.23
C GLY A 183 -3.48 -17.97 3.03
N VAL A 184 -4.78 -17.62 3.04
CA VAL A 184 -5.84 -18.46 3.64
C VAL A 184 -6.86 -18.93 2.59
N ASP A 185 -7.24 -20.21 2.61
CA ASP A 185 -8.30 -20.74 1.74
C ASP A 185 -9.65 -20.27 2.29
N ALA A 186 -10.25 -19.26 1.65
CA ALA A 186 -11.54 -18.70 2.07
C ALA A 186 -12.64 -19.77 2.16
N GLY A 187 -12.56 -20.84 1.36
CA GLY A 187 -13.49 -21.98 1.42
C GLY A 187 -13.39 -22.81 2.70
N THR A 188 -12.32 -22.64 3.49
CA THR A 188 -12.13 -23.30 4.79
C THR A 188 -12.56 -22.45 5.98
N ILE A 189 -12.98 -21.20 5.76
CA ILE A 189 -13.37 -20.25 6.81
C ILE A 189 -14.90 -20.21 6.99
N THR A 190 -15.56 -21.37 6.87
CA THR A 190 -17.02 -21.50 7.01
C THR A 190 -17.48 -21.30 8.46
N PRO A 191 -18.76 -20.96 8.71
CA PRO A 191 -19.31 -20.92 10.06
C PRO A 191 -19.03 -22.21 10.87
N LYS A 192 -19.12 -23.37 10.22
CA LYS A 192 -18.82 -24.68 10.85
C LYS A 192 -17.34 -24.83 11.20
N ALA A 193 -16.44 -24.47 10.29
CA ALA A 193 -14.99 -24.58 10.51
C ALA A 193 -14.51 -23.62 11.61
N LEU A 194 -15.03 -22.38 11.63
CA LEU A 194 -14.74 -21.43 12.70
C LEU A 194 -15.31 -21.90 14.05
N ALA A 195 -16.51 -22.47 14.07
CA ALA A 195 -17.07 -23.06 15.29
C ALA A 195 -16.22 -24.24 15.81
N GLU A 196 -15.71 -25.09 14.90
CA GLU A 196 -14.77 -26.15 15.27
C GLU A 196 -13.48 -25.58 15.87
N LEU A 197 -12.91 -24.53 15.29
CA LEU A 197 -11.73 -23.84 15.83
C LEU A 197 -11.98 -23.31 17.24
N VAL A 198 -13.12 -22.65 17.46
CA VAL A 198 -13.51 -22.13 18.78
C VAL A 198 -13.57 -23.26 19.82
N ARG A 199 -14.18 -24.39 19.48
CA ARG A 199 -14.20 -25.56 20.37
C ARG A 199 -12.79 -26.11 20.62
N GLN A 200 -11.96 -26.22 19.59
CA GLN A 200 -10.58 -26.72 19.73
C GLN A 200 -9.74 -25.84 20.68
N VAL A 201 -9.85 -24.52 20.58
CA VAL A 201 -9.10 -23.59 21.45
C VAL A 201 -9.63 -23.63 22.88
N THR A 202 -10.94 -23.51 23.06
CA THR A 202 -11.56 -23.39 24.39
C THR A 202 -11.60 -24.70 25.19
N SER A 203 -11.57 -25.85 24.51
CA SER A 203 -11.50 -27.16 25.18
C SER A 203 -10.07 -27.66 25.42
N ALA A 204 -9.06 -26.92 24.97
CA ALA A 204 -7.67 -27.30 25.16
C ALA A 204 -7.30 -27.33 26.65
N PRO A 205 -6.57 -28.36 27.12
CA PRO A 205 -6.22 -28.49 28.54
C PRO A 205 -5.29 -27.36 29.03
N ASP A 206 -4.54 -26.76 28.11
CA ASP A 206 -3.58 -25.67 28.32
C ASP A 206 -4.15 -24.28 27.98
N VAL A 207 -5.47 -24.16 27.80
CA VAL A 207 -6.11 -22.89 27.41
C VAL A 207 -5.82 -21.77 28.41
N GLN A 208 -5.24 -20.68 27.90
CA GLN A 208 -5.00 -19.46 28.67
C GLN A 208 -6.16 -18.50 28.48
N ARG A 209 -6.52 -17.77 29.55
CA ARG A 209 -7.51 -16.68 29.51
C ARG A 209 -6.80 -15.35 29.67
N ASP A 210 -7.13 -14.38 28.82
CA ASP A 210 -6.68 -12.99 28.95
C ASP A 210 -7.88 -12.03 28.80
N GLY A 211 -7.94 -11.00 29.65
CA GLY A 211 -9.09 -10.09 29.75
C GLY A 211 -9.15 -9.38 31.11
N PRO A 212 -10.18 -8.55 31.35
CA PRO A 212 -11.32 -8.31 30.47
C PRO A 212 -10.98 -7.42 29.26
N TRP A 213 -11.57 -7.75 28.12
CA TRP A 213 -11.62 -6.95 26.91
C TRP A 213 -13.02 -6.33 26.75
N GLN A 214 -13.18 -5.39 25.81
CA GLN A 214 -14.48 -4.78 25.51
C GLN A 214 -14.74 -4.77 24.01
N THR A 215 -15.99 -5.00 23.62
CA THR A 215 -16.46 -4.80 22.24
C THR A 215 -16.61 -3.31 21.93
N GLN A 216 -16.75 -2.96 20.64
CA GLN A 216 -17.08 -1.60 20.20
C GLN A 216 -18.31 -1.02 20.88
N ASP A 217 -19.29 -1.87 21.20
CA ASP A 217 -20.53 -1.50 21.88
C ASP A 217 -20.41 -1.53 23.42
N GLY A 218 -19.20 -1.76 23.96
CA GLY A 218 -18.90 -1.70 25.39
C GLY A 218 -19.18 -2.99 26.17
N HIS A 219 -19.52 -4.10 25.50
CA HIS A 219 -19.78 -5.37 26.16
C HIS A 219 -18.48 -6.09 26.56
N PRO A 220 -18.44 -6.75 27.72
CA PRO A 220 -17.25 -7.46 28.18
C PRO A 220 -16.94 -8.69 27.32
N ALA A 221 -15.65 -8.99 27.16
CA ALA A 221 -15.16 -10.13 26.40
C ALA A 221 -13.90 -10.74 27.02
N THR A 222 -13.68 -12.02 26.75
CA THR A 222 -12.50 -12.78 27.19
C THR A 222 -11.80 -13.40 25.99
N ALA A 223 -10.47 -13.27 25.94
CA ALA A 223 -9.64 -13.95 24.95
C ALA A 223 -9.18 -15.31 25.50
N TYR A 224 -9.30 -16.34 24.68
CA TYR A 224 -8.84 -17.70 24.97
C TYR A 224 -7.74 -18.08 23.98
N THR A 225 -6.58 -18.49 24.48
CA THR A 225 -5.41 -18.82 23.65
C THR A 225 -4.95 -20.24 23.92
N ALA A 226 -4.84 -21.04 22.85
CA ALA A 226 -4.29 -22.39 22.88
C ALA A 226 -3.85 -22.80 21.48
N ARG A 227 -2.85 -23.68 21.36
CA ARG A 227 -2.41 -24.29 20.08
C ARG A 227 -2.11 -23.28 18.97
N GLY A 228 -1.52 -22.13 19.31
CA GLY A 228 -1.18 -21.07 18.34
C GLY A 228 -2.37 -20.26 17.82
N TRP A 229 -3.56 -20.44 18.39
CA TRP A 229 -4.77 -19.69 18.06
C TRP A 229 -5.30 -18.95 19.27
N THR A 230 -5.86 -17.77 19.02
CA THR A 230 -6.60 -16.97 20.00
C THR A 230 -8.02 -16.74 19.51
N VAL A 231 -9.00 -16.89 20.39
CA VAL A 231 -10.41 -16.56 20.12
C VAL A 231 -10.91 -15.58 21.17
N LEU A 232 -11.51 -14.48 20.73
CA LEU A 232 -12.15 -13.47 21.56
C LEU A 232 -13.66 -13.74 21.58
N ILE A 233 -14.21 -14.01 22.76
CA ILE A 233 -15.62 -14.37 22.95
C ILE A 233 -16.27 -13.37 23.92
N GLY A 234 -17.47 -12.89 23.58
CA GLY A 234 -18.27 -12.06 24.48
C GLY A 234 -18.68 -12.80 25.75
N ASP A 235 -18.60 -12.14 26.89
CA ASP A 235 -18.89 -12.77 28.18
C ASP A 235 -20.41 -12.93 28.42
N GLU A 236 -21.24 -12.21 27.67
CA GLU A 236 -22.70 -12.26 27.74
C GLU A 236 -23.27 -13.29 26.75
N ALA A 237 -24.30 -14.02 27.15
CA ALA A 237 -25.04 -14.91 26.26
C ALA A 237 -25.63 -14.11 25.08
N PRO A 238 -25.51 -14.59 23.82
CA PRO A 238 -25.20 -15.97 23.40
C PRO A 238 -23.70 -16.29 23.23
N HIS A 239 -22.80 -15.55 23.87
CA HIS A 239 -21.34 -15.71 23.77
C HIS A 239 -20.84 -15.54 22.33
N ALA A 240 -21.16 -14.39 21.72
CA ALA A 240 -20.75 -14.12 20.36
C ALA A 240 -19.22 -14.23 20.20
N VAL A 241 -18.78 -14.90 19.13
CA VAL A 241 -17.37 -14.91 18.72
C VAL A 241 -17.08 -13.59 18.04
N LEU A 242 -16.17 -12.80 18.61
CA LEU A 242 -15.90 -11.43 18.20
C LEU A 242 -14.70 -11.34 17.26
N ALA A 243 -13.67 -12.16 17.54
CA ALA A 243 -12.48 -12.24 16.71
C ALA A 243 -11.75 -13.57 16.91
N LEU A 244 -11.00 -14.01 15.91
CA LEU A 244 -10.11 -15.17 15.95
C LEU A 244 -8.79 -14.81 15.27
N GLY A 245 -7.69 -15.40 15.69
CA GLY A 245 -6.43 -15.20 14.97
C GLY A 245 -5.36 -16.20 15.37
N GLY A 246 -4.46 -16.48 14.45
CA GLY A 246 -3.43 -17.50 14.60
C GLY A 246 -2.70 -17.75 13.29
N ASN A 247 -1.72 -18.65 13.34
CA ASN A 247 -0.99 -19.08 12.16
C ASN A 247 -1.83 -20.13 11.40
N PRO A 248 -2.27 -19.86 10.15
CA PRO A 248 -3.08 -20.81 9.39
C PRO A 248 -2.32 -22.09 9.03
N HIS A 249 -0.98 -22.10 9.12
CA HIS A 249 -0.16 -23.30 8.93
C HIS A 249 0.08 -24.10 10.22
N ALA A 250 -0.41 -23.62 11.38
CA ALA A 250 -0.21 -24.32 12.64
C ALA A 250 -1.19 -25.50 12.79
N SER A 251 -0.64 -26.73 12.67
CA SER A 251 -1.32 -28.03 12.93
C SER A 251 -2.57 -28.32 12.07
N ASP A 252 -3.19 -29.50 12.26
CA ASP A 252 -4.37 -30.00 11.51
C ASP A 252 -5.69 -29.22 11.78
N GLY A 253 -5.62 -27.89 11.88
CA GLY A 253 -6.75 -27.02 12.16
C GLY A 253 -7.79 -26.95 11.03
N PRO A 254 -9.03 -26.52 11.34
CA PRO A 254 -10.11 -26.45 10.35
C PRO A 254 -9.95 -25.26 9.39
N VAL A 255 -9.29 -24.18 9.82
CA VAL A 255 -8.85 -23.07 8.96
C VAL A 255 -7.53 -23.46 8.33
N ARG A 256 -7.50 -23.52 6.99
CA ARG A 256 -6.33 -23.99 6.25
C ARG A 256 -5.67 -22.84 5.53
N PRO A 257 -4.34 -22.92 5.35
CA PRO A 257 -3.71 -21.99 4.44
C PRO A 257 -4.30 -22.26 3.06
N ALA A 258 -4.28 -21.22 2.25
CA ALA A 258 -4.55 -21.33 0.84
C ALA A 258 -3.58 -22.40 0.31
N ALA A 259 -4.10 -23.59 -0.01
CA ALA A 259 -3.28 -24.79 -0.03
C ALA A 259 -2.17 -24.74 -1.11
N TRP A 260 -0.92 -24.92 -0.68
CA TRP A 260 0.19 -25.37 -1.53
C TRP A 260 -0.15 -26.74 -2.12
N ARG A 261 -0.80 -26.77 -3.30
CA ARG A 261 -1.09 -28.02 -4.01
C ARG A 261 -0.22 -28.12 -5.25
N PRO A 262 0.74 -29.07 -5.32
CA PRO A 262 1.44 -29.32 -6.57
C PRO A 262 0.44 -29.85 -7.61
N ALA A 263 0.32 -29.15 -8.72
CA ALA A 263 -0.35 -29.69 -9.89
C ALA A 263 0.59 -30.70 -10.59
N GLY A 264 0.50 -31.99 -10.24
CA GLY A 264 1.13 -33.12 -10.93
C GLY A 264 2.23 -33.87 -10.15
N PRO A 265 2.73 -35.02 -10.68
CA PRO A 265 3.80 -35.78 -10.05
C PRO A 265 5.06 -34.91 -9.96
N MET A 266 5.60 -34.79 -8.75
CA MET A 266 6.80 -33.99 -8.44
C MET A 266 7.94 -34.36 -9.39
N VAL A 267 8.31 -33.47 -10.30
CA VAL A 267 9.68 -33.45 -10.82
C VAL A 267 10.52 -32.90 -9.69
N ALA A 268 11.39 -33.74 -9.12
CA ALA A 268 12.28 -33.37 -8.03
C ALA A 268 13.25 -32.27 -8.48
N GLY A 269 12.84 -31.02 -8.32
CA GLY A 269 13.72 -29.85 -8.31
C GLY A 269 14.10 -29.50 -6.86
N PRO A 270 15.30 -28.96 -6.60
CA PRO A 270 15.75 -28.61 -5.26
C PRO A 270 15.08 -27.31 -4.80
N ALA A 271 13.83 -27.40 -4.36
CA ALA A 271 13.13 -26.37 -3.57
C ALA A 271 11.88 -27.00 -2.96
N VAL A 272 12.07 -27.95 -2.04
CA VAL A 272 10.99 -28.38 -1.14
C VAL A 272 10.74 -27.24 -0.17
N TYR A 273 9.75 -26.41 -0.49
CA TYR A 273 9.20 -25.39 0.40
C TYR A 273 8.70 -26.04 1.68
N ARG A 274 9.43 -25.83 2.76
CA ARG A 274 8.92 -25.90 4.11
C ARG A 274 9.11 -24.52 4.70
N PRO A 275 8.06 -23.85 5.19
CA PRO A 275 8.26 -22.84 6.21
C PRO A 275 9.12 -23.52 7.29
N LEU A 276 10.29 -22.97 7.58
CA LEU A 276 11.01 -23.33 8.79
C LEU A 276 10.02 -23.04 9.93
N GLN A 277 9.49 -24.09 10.57
CA GLN A 277 8.81 -23.96 11.84
C GLN A 277 9.80 -23.29 12.77
N ALA A 278 9.56 -22.03 13.10
CA ALA A 278 10.27 -21.38 14.19
C ALA A 278 9.73 -22.03 15.47
N ASP A 279 10.45 -23.01 15.99
CA ASP A 279 10.24 -23.58 17.33
C ASP A 279 10.69 -22.61 18.45
N ASP A 280 10.77 -21.30 18.16
CA ASP A 280 11.24 -20.29 19.12
C ASP A 280 10.04 -19.53 19.72
N PRO A 281 9.65 -19.81 20.97
CA PRO A 281 8.57 -19.11 21.64
C PRO A 281 8.91 -17.65 21.99
N ASP A 282 10.18 -17.24 21.88
CA ASP A 282 10.66 -15.91 22.23
C ASP A 282 11.44 -15.25 21.08
N GLY A 283 10.73 -14.65 20.11
CA GLY A 283 11.19 -13.36 19.55
C GLY A 283 11.27 -13.18 18.03
N ASN A 284 11.06 -14.19 17.20
CA ASN A 284 11.05 -14.01 15.74
C ASN A 284 9.94 -14.85 15.08
N ASP A 285 8.68 -14.61 15.47
CA ASP A 285 7.55 -15.15 14.73
C ASP A 285 7.46 -14.46 13.36
N THR A 286 8.18 -15.04 12.40
CA THR A 286 8.17 -14.69 10.97
C THR A 286 7.14 -15.52 10.22
N GLY A 287 6.36 -16.33 10.94
CA GLY A 287 5.28 -17.14 10.39
C GLY A 287 4.13 -16.25 9.91
N PRO A 288 3.37 -16.74 8.92
CA PRO A 288 2.14 -16.07 8.52
C PRO A 288 1.15 -16.02 9.68
N TYR A 289 0.37 -14.95 9.73
CA TYR A 289 -0.65 -14.74 10.75
C TYR A 289 -1.93 -14.23 10.11
N VAL A 290 -3.06 -14.86 10.44
CA VAL A 290 -4.39 -14.37 10.06
C VAL A 290 -5.13 -13.89 11.30
N SER A 291 -5.78 -12.74 11.20
CA SER A 291 -6.73 -12.22 12.18
C SER A 291 -8.07 -12.02 11.48
N MET A 292 -9.17 -12.40 12.13
CA MET A 292 -10.52 -12.40 11.56
C MET A 292 -11.55 -11.91 12.57
N ALA A 293 -12.53 -11.13 12.13
CA ALA A 293 -13.68 -10.68 12.92
C ALA A 293 -14.99 -11.14 12.26
N PRO A 294 -15.59 -12.26 12.73
CA PRO A 294 -16.82 -12.80 12.17
C PRO A 294 -18.06 -12.04 12.65
N ARG A 295 -19.01 -11.84 11.75
CA ARG A 295 -20.36 -11.33 12.00
C ARG A 295 -21.37 -12.18 11.27
N GLN A 296 -22.56 -12.32 11.83
CA GLN A 296 -23.63 -13.07 11.16
C GLN A 296 -24.01 -12.40 9.83
N ALA A 297 -24.03 -13.17 8.74
CA ALA A 297 -24.61 -12.74 7.48
C ALA A 297 -26.03 -13.33 7.32
N THR A 298 -26.91 -12.59 6.67
CA THR A 298 -28.27 -13.04 6.37
C THR A 298 -28.29 -14.09 5.26
N GLN A 299 -29.39 -14.82 5.13
CA GLN A 299 -29.59 -15.74 4.00
C GLN A 299 -29.48 -15.01 2.65
N ASP A 300 -30.04 -13.81 2.53
CA ASP A 300 -29.94 -13.00 1.31
C ASP A 300 -28.48 -12.69 0.93
N LYS A 301 -27.63 -12.38 1.92
CA LYS A 301 -26.19 -12.19 1.70
C LYS A 301 -25.53 -13.50 1.25
N ALA A 302 -25.89 -14.63 1.85
CA ALA A 302 -25.38 -15.93 1.44
C ALA A 302 -25.76 -16.23 -0.03
N ASP A 303 -27.01 -16.00 -0.42
CA ASP A 303 -27.51 -16.22 -1.78
C ASP A 303 -26.85 -15.27 -2.80
N ALA A 304 -26.62 -14.01 -2.41
CA ALA A 304 -25.87 -13.04 -3.20
C ALA A 304 -24.41 -13.47 -3.39
N THR A 305 -23.75 -14.01 -2.36
CA THR A 305 -22.41 -14.58 -2.46
C THR A 305 -22.36 -15.71 -3.47
N ARG A 306 -23.30 -16.68 -3.42
CA ARG A 306 -23.31 -17.78 -4.41
C ARG A 306 -23.49 -17.27 -5.83
N SER A 307 -24.32 -16.24 -6.00
CA SER A 307 -24.55 -15.59 -7.30
C SER A 307 -23.30 -14.89 -7.82
N ALA A 308 -22.61 -14.12 -6.97
CA ALA A 308 -21.35 -13.45 -7.31
C ALA A 308 -20.26 -14.46 -7.68
N VAL A 309 -20.14 -15.56 -6.94
CA VAL A 309 -19.21 -16.66 -7.23
C VAL A 309 -19.52 -17.31 -8.57
N ALA A 310 -20.79 -17.56 -8.88
CA ALA A 310 -21.20 -18.12 -10.16
C ALA A 310 -20.86 -17.19 -11.33
N SER A 311 -21.11 -15.88 -11.19
CA SER A 311 -20.74 -14.88 -12.21
C SER A 311 -19.23 -14.80 -12.41
N ALA A 312 -18.46 -14.68 -11.33
CA ALA A 312 -17.00 -14.65 -11.39
C ALA A 312 -16.44 -15.90 -12.08
N SER A 313 -16.93 -17.09 -11.72
CA SER A 313 -16.50 -18.34 -12.36
C SER A 313 -16.87 -18.43 -13.84
N ALA A 314 -17.97 -17.82 -14.27
CA ALA A 314 -18.42 -17.85 -15.67
C ALA A 314 -17.68 -16.84 -16.54
N GLU A 315 -17.31 -15.69 -15.97
CA GLU A 315 -16.66 -14.58 -16.68
C GLU A 315 -15.13 -14.66 -16.62
N ALA A 316 -14.58 -15.43 -15.68
CA ALA A 316 -13.15 -15.45 -15.45
C ALA A 316 -12.35 -15.99 -16.63
N VAL A 317 -11.33 -15.24 -17.02
CA VAL A 317 -10.35 -15.66 -18.02
C VAL A 317 -9.17 -16.37 -17.34
N THR A 318 -8.57 -17.34 -18.03
CA THR A 318 -7.31 -17.94 -17.60
C THR A 318 -6.16 -16.98 -17.87
N ASP A 319 -5.20 -16.96 -16.96
CA ASP A 319 -3.98 -16.15 -17.08
C ASP A 319 -3.18 -16.50 -18.37
N ASP A 320 -3.21 -17.78 -18.78
CA ASP A 320 -2.58 -18.29 -20.02
C ASP A 320 -3.29 -17.87 -21.32
N GLY A 321 -4.49 -17.29 -21.24
CA GLY A 321 -5.24 -16.79 -22.40
C GLY A 321 -4.61 -15.55 -23.04
N ALA A 322 -3.67 -14.90 -22.33
CA ALA A 322 -2.90 -13.77 -22.79
C ALA A 322 -1.53 -14.23 -23.36
N GLY A 323 -1.54 -14.91 -24.51
CA GLY A 323 -0.46 -14.80 -25.50
C GLY A 323 0.92 -15.40 -25.20
N ARG A 324 1.03 -16.62 -24.64
CA ARG A 324 2.32 -17.35 -24.62
C ARG A 324 2.37 -18.54 -25.58
N LEU A 325 2.97 -18.32 -26.75
CA LEU A 325 3.64 -19.37 -27.55
C LEU A 325 5.14 -19.03 -27.55
N GLY A 326 5.98 -19.86 -26.90
CA GLY A 326 7.43 -19.84 -27.11
C GLY A 326 8.32 -19.13 -26.08
N GLY A 327 7.81 -18.74 -24.90
CA GLY A 327 8.66 -18.30 -23.79
C GLY A 327 9.26 -16.89 -23.91
N GLN A 328 8.90 -16.12 -24.95
CA GLN A 328 9.12 -14.67 -24.97
C GLN A 328 7.88 -13.95 -24.42
N ARG A 329 8.11 -12.97 -23.54
CA ARG A 329 7.07 -12.08 -22.98
C ARG A 329 6.45 -11.31 -24.15
N ALA A 330 5.15 -11.48 -24.41
CA ALA A 330 4.47 -10.58 -25.34
C ALA A 330 4.56 -9.16 -24.75
N SER A 331 4.90 -8.16 -25.57
CA SER A 331 4.98 -6.77 -25.11
C SER A 331 3.60 -6.33 -24.59
N SER A 332 3.48 -5.99 -23.30
CA SER A 332 2.19 -5.66 -22.66
C SER A 332 1.66 -4.26 -23.04
N GLY A 333 2.31 -3.57 -23.99
CA GLY A 333 1.93 -2.22 -24.42
C GLY A 333 2.65 -1.78 -25.70
N PRO A 334 2.78 -0.47 -25.96
CA PRO A 334 3.49 0.02 -27.13
C PRO A 334 5.00 -0.14 -26.96
N GLU A 335 5.68 -0.35 -28.08
CA GLU A 335 7.14 -0.43 -28.15
C GLU A 335 7.55 0.24 -29.46
N PHE A 336 8.52 1.14 -29.44
CA PHE A 336 8.87 1.94 -30.60
C PHE A 336 10.28 1.62 -31.06
N GLU A 337 10.36 1.04 -32.25
CA GLU A 337 11.61 0.81 -32.95
C GLU A 337 11.90 1.98 -33.88
N ILE A 338 13.12 2.48 -33.80
CA ILE A 338 13.65 3.48 -34.72
C ILE A 338 14.49 2.72 -35.75
N ASN A 339 13.94 2.53 -36.94
CA ASN A 339 14.63 1.83 -38.02
C ASN A 339 15.58 2.81 -38.71
N GLU A 340 16.83 2.35 -38.88
CA GLU A 340 17.99 3.22 -39.10
C GLU A 340 17.94 4.01 -40.42
N LEU A 341 18.48 5.23 -40.30
CA LEU A 341 19.07 6.05 -41.34
C LEU A 341 20.27 5.33 -42.00
N THR A 342 20.22 5.07 -43.31
CA THR A 342 21.46 4.80 -44.06
C THR A 342 22.43 5.97 -43.85
N PRO A 343 23.68 5.75 -43.38
CA PRO A 343 24.66 6.82 -43.25
C PRO A 343 24.84 7.53 -44.60
N SER A 344 24.32 8.74 -44.73
CA SER A 344 24.38 9.48 -45.99
C SER A 344 25.49 10.50 -45.92
N LEU A 345 26.48 10.38 -46.81
CA LEU A 345 27.43 11.45 -47.08
C LEU A 345 26.64 12.70 -47.52
N CYS A 346 26.72 13.76 -46.72
CA CYS A 346 26.10 15.04 -47.05
C CYS A 346 27.12 15.96 -47.73
N THR A 347 26.88 16.27 -49.02
CA THR A 347 27.72 17.20 -49.79
C THR A 347 27.01 18.52 -50.12
N SER A 348 25.75 18.66 -49.72
CA SER A 348 24.94 19.87 -49.92
C SER A 348 25.04 20.83 -48.74
N PRO A 349 24.70 22.13 -48.88
CA PRO A 349 24.64 23.08 -47.77
C PRO A 349 23.66 22.71 -46.65
N THR A 350 22.69 21.84 -46.96
CA THR A 350 21.70 21.31 -46.04
C THR A 350 21.77 19.79 -46.09
N CYS A 351 21.82 19.15 -44.92
CA CYS A 351 21.83 17.70 -44.78
C CYS A 351 20.43 17.24 -44.37
N THR A 352 19.84 16.33 -45.14
CA THR A 352 18.49 15.81 -44.93
C THR A 352 18.57 14.39 -44.40
N HIS A 353 17.79 14.11 -43.37
CA HIS A 353 17.70 12.82 -42.69
C HIS A 353 16.25 12.36 -42.67
N THR A 354 16.02 11.08 -42.96
CA THR A 354 14.69 10.46 -42.83
C THR A 354 14.77 9.34 -41.82
N ILE A 355 13.91 9.40 -40.81
CA ILE A 355 13.80 8.40 -39.76
C ILE A 355 12.45 7.73 -39.88
N GLU A 356 12.44 6.40 -39.80
CA GLU A 356 11.23 5.61 -39.67
C GLU A 356 11.06 5.15 -38.23
N VAL A 357 9.90 5.41 -37.67
CA VAL A 357 9.49 4.91 -36.36
C VAL A 357 8.37 3.91 -36.55
N THR A 358 8.55 2.71 -36.01
CA THR A 358 7.57 1.62 -36.04
C THR A 358 7.11 1.31 -34.63
N ASN A 359 5.81 1.19 -34.42
CA ASN A 359 5.30 0.60 -33.17
C ASN A 359 5.39 -0.93 -33.28
N SER A 360 6.42 -1.55 -32.72
CA SER A 360 6.58 -3.01 -32.66
C SER A 360 5.85 -3.67 -31.49
N GLY A 361 5.24 -2.86 -30.61
CA GLY A 361 4.47 -3.33 -29.45
C GLY A 361 3.07 -3.86 -29.80
N ALA A 362 2.35 -4.34 -28.78
CA ALA A 362 1.03 -4.95 -28.93
C ALA A 362 -0.15 -3.97 -28.80
N GLN A 363 0.10 -2.72 -28.41
CA GLN A 363 -0.94 -1.71 -28.24
C GLN A 363 -0.67 -0.45 -29.05
N ALA A 364 -1.74 0.19 -29.53
CA ALA A 364 -1.64 1.48 -30.18
C ALA A 364 -1.32 2.57 -29.15
N ALA A 365 -0.43 3.51 -29.48
CA ALA A 365 -0.11 4.63 -28.60
C ALA A 365 0.33 5.87 -29.38
N ASP A 366 0.19 7.04 -28.74
CA ASP A 366 0.76 8.28 -29.24
C ASP A 366 2.29 8.18 -29.28
N ALA A 367 2.87 8.76 -30.34
CA ALA A 367 4.30 8.84 -30.51
C ALA A 367 4.72 10.22 -31.00
N THR A 368 5.80 10.75 -30.44
CA THR A 368 6.46 11.98 -30.86
C THR A 368 7.94 11.73 -30.98
N LEU A 369 8.51 12.00 -32.16
CA LEU A 369 9.94 11.87 -32.41
C LEU A 369 10.66 13.15 -31.98
N TYR A 370 11.72 12.99 -31.21
CA TYR A 370 12.62 14.06 -30.81
C TYR A 370 14.01 13.80 -31.39
N THR A 371 14.64 14.86 -31.89
CA THR A 371 16.00 14.82 -32.45
C THR A 371 16.88 15.81 -31.71
N ASN A 372 18.12 15.41 -31.43
CA ASN A 372 19.12 16.30 -30.85
C ASN A 372 20.26 16.45 -31.86
N ASP A 373 20.15 17.49 -32.69
CA ASP A 373 21.13 17.83 -33.72
C ASP A 373 22.19 18.81 -33.15
N PRO A 374 23.47 18.70 -33.55
CA PRO A 374 24.50 19.63 -33.12
C PRO A 374 24.18 21.05 -33.63
N GLY A 375 23.79 21.95 -32.71
CA GLY A 375 23.54 23.36 -33.00
C GLY A 375 22.07 23.76 -33.16
N ASP A 376 21.14 22.81 -33.15
CA ASP A 376 19.70 23.06 -33.12
C ASP A 376 19.00 21.88 -32.42
N PRO A 377 18.49 22.02 -31.18
CA PRO A 377 17.63 21.01 -30.60
C PRO A 377 16.36 20.96 -31.44
N GLY A 378 16.26 19.96 -32.33
CA GLY A 378 15.19 19.88 -33.31
C GLY A 378 13.81 19.94 -32.66
N ALA A 379 12.87 20.63 -33.31
CA ALA A 379 11.50 20.70 -32.82
C ALA A 379 10.87 19.29 -32.74
N PRO A 380 10.08 19.00 -31.69
CA PRO A 380 9.36 17.74 -31.59
C PRO A 380 8.52 17.50 -32.84
N SER A 381 8.54 16.26 -33.34
CA SER A 381 7.86 15.83 -34.55
C SER A 381 6.74 14.83 -34.20
N PRO A 382 5.48 15.28 -34.05
CA PRO A 382 4.37 14.39 -33.70
C PRO A 382 4.11 13.34 -34.79
N LEU A 383 4.15 12.08 -34.40
CA LEU A 383 3.81 10.95 -35.26
C LEU A 383 2.32 10.62 -35.18
N GLY A 384 1.65 11.05 -34.12
CA GLY A 384 0.25 10.71 -33.83
C GLY A 384 0.17 9.32 -33.19
N THR A 385 -1.02 8.72 -33.19
CA THR A 385 -1.20 7.36 -32.68
C THR A 385 -0.76 6.34 -33.73
N LEU A 386 0.19 5.47 -33.37
CA LEU A 386 0.66 4.37 -34.20
C LEU A 386 0.05 3.06 -33.70
N ALA A 387 -0.65 2.33 -34.56
CA ALA A 387 -1.14 0.98 -34.27
C ALA A 387 0.02 -0.05 -34.26
N PRO A 388 -0.15 -1.25 -33.66
CA PRO A 388 0.82 -2.33 -33.74
C PRO A 388 1.25 -2.62 -35.19
N GLY A 389 2.56 -2.67 -35.45
CA GLY A 389 3.18 -2.85 -36.76
C GLY A 389 3.13 -1.62 -37.68
N GLN A 390 2.52 -0.51 -37.27
CA GLN A 390 2.45 0.71 -38.08
C GLN A 390 3.76 1.49 -38.00
N SER A 391 4.27 1.89 -39.16
CA SER A 391 5.44 2.76 -39.29
C SER A 391 5.04 4.16 -39.76
N LYS A 392 5.81 5.17 -39.34
CA LYS A 392 5.71 6.54 -39.87
C LYS A 392 7.10 7.12 -40.03
N GLN A 393 7.31 7.77 -41.18
CA GLN A 393 8.56 8.43 -41.50
C GLN A 393 8.49 9.93 -41.21
N VAL A 394 9.60 10.47 -40.70
CA VAL A 394 9.82 11.90 -40.50
C VAL A 394 11.11 12.29 -41.18
N THR A 395 11.05 13.34 -41.98
CA THR A 395 12.21 13.94 -42.63
C THR A 395 12.53 15.27 -41.94
N PHE A 396 13.77 15.45 -41.51
CA PHE A 396 14.28 16.70 -40.96
C PHE A 396 15.57 17.08 -41.69
N SER A 397 16.02 18.32 -41.51
CA SER A 397 17.19 18.84 -42.20
C SER A 397 17.93 19.86 -41.34
N HIS A 398 19.26 19.84 -41.40
CA HIS A 398 20.12 20.81 -40.71
C HIS A 398 21.20 21.37 -41.64
N ALA A 399 21.85 22.45 -41.21
CA ALA A 399 22.95 23.07 -41.94
C ALA A 399 24.18 22.14 -41.97
N ASN A 400 24.84 22.05 -43.11
CA ASN A 400 26.07 21.26 -43.23
C ASN A 400 27.15 21.83 -42.30
N LEU A 401 27.62 20.99 -41.36
CA LEU A 401 28.62 21.34 -40.35
C LEU A 401 30.06 21.36 -40.90
N ALA A 402 30.27 20.92 -42.14
CA ALA A 402 31.59 20.92 -42.76
C ALA A 402 32.10 22.36 -43.01
N PRO A 403 33.37 22.67 -42.66
CA PRO A 403 33.95 23.99 -42.94
C PRO A 403 33.94 24.29 -44.44
N ALA A 404 33.65 25.54 -44.80
CA ALA A 404 33.68 26.01 -46.20
C ALA A 404 35.06 25.85 -46.88
N THR A 405 36.13 25.67 -46.09
CA THR A 405 37.50 25.41 -46.54
C THR A 405 37.75 23.96 -46.98
N GLY A 406 36.73 23.10 -46.90
CA GLY A 406 36.84 21.66 -47.18
C GLY A 406 37.20 20.85 -45.93
N GLY A 407 36.65 19.64 -45.86
CA GLY A 407 36.86 18.69 -44.76
C GLY A 407 35.69 17.71 -44.62
N THR A 408 35.92 16.56 -43.99
CA THR A 408 34.85 15.65 -43.56
C THR A 408 34.64 15.83 -42.07
N VAL A 409 33.39 16.11 -41.67
CA VAL A 409 32.99 16.19 -40.26
C VAL A 409 32.10 15.01 -39.96
N ASN A 410 32.50 14.20 -38.98
CA ASN A 410 31.65 13.16 -38.43
C ASN A 410 30.82 13.78 -37.30
N TYR A 411 29.52 13.53 -37.30
CA TYR A 411 28.62 13.90 -36.22
C TYR A 411 27.62 12.77 -35.98
N THR A 412 26.99 12.80 -34.80
CA THR A 412 25.98 11.82 -34.40
C THR A 412 24.66 12.54 -34.19
N VAL A 413 23.61 12.07 -34.85
CA VAL A 413 22.23 12.48 -34.56
C VAL A 413 21.69 11.54 -33.50
N ASN A 414 21.26 12.09 -32.38
CA ASN A 414 20.59 11.32 -31.34
C ASN A 414 19.08 11.49 -31.49
N VAL A 415 18.36 10.39 -31.59
CA VAL A 415 16.90 10.39 -31.76
C VAL A 415 16.22 9.53 -30.72
N TRP A 416 14.98 9.88 -30.40
CA TRP A 416 14.17 9.11 -29.48
C TRP A 416 12.69 9.36 -29.67
N VAL A 417 11.88 8.41 -29.19
CA VAL A 417 10.42 8.46 -29.28
C VAL A 417 9.86 8.65 -27.89
N TYR A 418 9.07 9.70 -27.72
CA TYR A 418 8.22 9.91 -26.57
C TYR A 418 6.85 9.29 -26.82
N SER A 419 6.27 8.70 -25.78
CA SER A 419 4.88 8.25 -25.73
C SER A 419 4.33 8.46 -24.33
N SER A 420 3.15 9.08 -24.22
CA SER A 420 2.53 9.31 -22.91
C SER A 420 2.26 8.01 -22.14
N ALA A 421 2.01 6.90 -22.85
CA ALA A 421 1.82 5.57 -22.28
C ALA A 421 3.09 4.99 -21.63
N LEU A 422 4.27 5.40 -22.09
CA LEU A 422 5.55 4.89 -21.58
C LEU A 422 6.16 5.81 -20.51
N TYR A 423 6.09 7.12 -20.72
CA TYR A 423 6.80 8.11 -19.90
C TYR A 423 5.88 8.92 -18.99
N GLY A 424 4.56 8.76 -19.12
CA GLY A 424 3.56 9.61 -18.50
C GLY A 424 3.26 10.88 -19.32
N PRO A 425 2.28 11.69 -18.90
CA PRO A 425 1.72 12.78 -19.72
C PRO A 425 2.63 14.01 -19.88
N ASP A 426 3.72 14.10 -19.11
CA ASP A 426 4.67 15.23 -19.15
C ASP A 426 5.93 14.84 -19.94
N PRO A 427 6.12 15.32 -21.18
CA PRO A 427 7.31 15.02 -21.98
C PRO A 427 8.61 15.59 -21.38
N ASP A 428 8.51 16.65 -20.58
CA ASP A 428 9.69 17.29 -19.98
C ASP A 428 10.37 16.34 -18.97
N VAL A 429 9.63 15.39 -18.38
CA VAL A 429 10.19 14.35 -17.51
C VAL A 429 11.19 13.49 -18.28
N ALA A 430 10.81 13.00 -19.46
CA ALA A 430 11.67 12.16 -20.29
C ALA A 430 12.91 12.93 -20.79
N GLU A 431 12.73 14.20 -21.16
CA GLU A 431 13.83 15.08 -21.56
C GLU A 431 14.83 15.32 -20.42
N ARG A 432 14.34 15.64 -19.21
CA ARG A 432 15.21 15.84 -18.02
C ARG A 432 16.01 14.59 -17.68
N LEU A 433 15.38 13.42 -17.72
CA LEU A 433 16.07 12.14 -17.48
C LEU A 433 17.18 11.92 -18.52
N ARG A 434 16.89 12.16 -19.80
CA ARG A 434 17.88 12.03 -20.88
C ARG A 434 19.02 13.03 -20.73
N ALA A 435 18.74 14.27 -20.34
CA ALA A 435 19.75 15.28 -20.05
C ALA A 435 20.68 14.89 -18.88
N ARG A 436 20.23 13.99 -17.98
CA ARG A 436 21.03 13.40 -16.90
C ARG A 436 21.70 12.07 -17.28
N GLY A 437 21.66 11.68 -18.55
CA GLY A 437 22.24 10.43 -19.05
C GLY A 437 21.38 9.18 -18.82
N LEU A 438 20.13 9.33 -18.38
CA LEU A 438 19.17 8.22 -18.25
C LEU A 438 18.32 8.16 -19.52
N GLN A 439 18.53 7.13 -20.35
CA GLN A 439 17.72 6.85 -21.54
C GLN A 439 16.66 5.80 -21.18
N PRO A 440 15.42 6.18 -20.80
CA PRO A 440 14.51 5.24 -20.13
C PRO A 440 14.13 4.03 -21.00
N ASP A 441 14.14 4.19 -22.33
CA ASP A 441 13.99 3.15 -23.36
C ASP A 441 15.13 2.13 -23.39
N LYS A 442 16.34 2.49 -22.94
CA LYS A 442 17.51 1.62 -22.92
C LYS A 442 17.88 1.10 -21.53
N GLN A 443 17.27 1.63 -20.48
CA GLN A 443 17.51 1.16 -19.11
C GLN A 443 16.75 -0.14 -18.87
N SER A 444 17.47 -1.21 -18.60
CA SER A 444 16.89 -2.55 -18.39
C SER A 444 15.90 -2.60 -17.22
N GLU A 445 16.15 -1.79 -16.19
CA GLU A 445 15.32 -1.70 -14.99
C GLU A 445 13.96 -1.10 -15.31
N LEU A 446 13.90 -0.07 -16.16
CA LEU A 446 12.65 0.54 -16.63
C LEU A 446 11.95 -0.30 -17.69
N SER A 447 12.69 -0.87 -18.63
CA SER A 447 12.09 -1.73 -19.66
C SER A 447 11.57 -3.05 -19.09
N SER A 448 12.10 -3.53 -17.96
CA SER A 448 11.57 -4.69 -17.23
C SER A 448 10.26 -4.43 -16.50
N ILE A 449 9.97 -3.15 -16.19
CA ILE A 449 8.69 -2.71 -15.63
C ILE A 449 7.66 -2.70 -16.74
N ASP A 450 6.50 -3.24 -16.44
CA ASP A 450 5.43 -3.32 -17.43
C ASP A 450 4.79 -1.96 -17.71
N VAL A 451 4.30 -1.82 -18.95
CA VAL A 451 3.83 -0.54 -19.50
C VAL A 451 2.88 0.24 -18.58
N PRO A 452 1.84 -0.37 -17.97
CA PRO A 452 0.92 0.38 -17.09
C PRO A 452 1.61 1.08 -15.91
N LEU A 453 2.76 0.58 -15.45
CA LEU A 453 3.52 1.15 -14.33
C LEU A 453 4.71 2.01 -14.78
N ARG A 454 5.10 1.98 -16.07
CA ARG A 454 6.24 2.76 -16.58
C ARG A 454 6.08 4.27 -16.40
N PRO A 455 4.90 4.89 -16.57
CA PRO A 455 4.69 6.30 -16.24
C PRO A 455 5.04 6.64 -14.79
N ALA A 456 4.56 5.84 -13.83
CA ALA A 456 4.84 6.01 -12.41
C ALA A 456 6.33 5.86 -12.11
N ALA A 457 6.94 4.80 -12.65
CA ALA A 457 8.36 4.51 -12.52
C ALA A 457 9.24 5.63 -13.09
N THR A 458 8.85 6.21 -14.23
CA THR A 458 9.56 7.31 -14.89
C THR A 458 9.50 8.58 -14.04
N ARG A 459 8.34 8.93 -13.49
CA ARG A 459 8.20 10.09 -12.58
C ARG A 459 8.98 9.89 -11.28
N LEU A 460 8.96 8.68 -10.71
CA LEU A 460 9.76 8.35 -9.54
C LEU A 460 11.26 8.48 -9.82
N LEU A 461 11.72 8.01 -10.98
CA LEU A 461 13.12 8.15 -11.39
C LEU A 461 13.53 9.61 -11.58
N ASP A 462 12.68 10.45 -12.18
CA ASP A 462 12.94 11.90 -12.31
C ASP A 462 13.02 12.57 -10.94
N ALA A 463 12.11 12.24 -10.03
CA ALA A 463 12.13 12.75 -8.66
C ALA A 463 13.40 12.36 -7.90
N MET A 464 13.82 11.09 -7.99
CA MET A 464 15.06 10.58 -7.35
C MET A 464 16.35 11.19 -7.91
N THR A 465 16.31 11.74 -9.12
CA THR A 465 17.48 12.26 -9.84
C THR A 465 17.46 13.77 -10.00
N LYS A 466 16.45 14.46 -9.46
CA LYS A 466 16.21 15.90 -9.67
C LYS A 466 17.43 16.78 -9.44
N ASP A 467 18.19 16.51 -8.38
CA ASP A 467 19.33 17.31 -7.94
C ASP A 467 20.69 16.76 -8.46
N THR A 468 20.65 15.80 -9.38
CA THR A 468 21.86 15.17 -9.93
C THR A 468 22.52 16.08 -10.98
N PRO A 469 23.85 16.26 -10.93
CA PRO A 469 24.58 16.89 -12.03
C PRO A 469 24.30 16.18 -13.37
N THR A 470 24.33 16.91 -14.48
CA THR A 470 24.04 16.36 -15.82
C THR A 470 25.15 15.44 -16.35
N SER A 471 26.35 15.48 -15.79
CA SER A 471 27.48 14.65 -16.22
C SER A 471 28.51 14.43 -15.10
N GLY A 472 29.41 13.47 -15.30
CA GLY A 472 30.50 13.13 -14.37
C GLY A 472 30.24 11.85 -13.55
N SER A 473 31.26 11.41 -12.82
CA SER A 473 31.23 10.15 -12.06
C SER A 473 30.21 10.16 -10.91
N ASP A 474 29.89 11.32 -10.37
CA ASP A 474 28.84 11.46 -9.35
C ASP A 474 27.44 11.27 -9.95
N ALA A 475 27.21 11.75 -11.18
CA ALA A 475 25.96 11.54 -11.90
C ALA A 475 25.75 10.04 -12.20
N GLU A 476 26.80 9.33 -12.64
CA GLU A 476 26.74 7.88 -12.88
C GLU A 476 26.37 7.09 -11.62
N LYS A 477 26.98 7.41 -10.48
CA LYS A 477 26.68 6.74 -9.19
C LYS A 477 25.24 6.99 -8.74
N VAL A 478 24.77 8.23 -8.85
CA VAL A 478 23.40 8.59 -8.49
C VAL A 478 22.39 7.86 -9.37
N ASN A 479 22.61 7.87 -10.68
CA ASN A 479 21.76 7.19 -11.66
C ASN A 479 21.70 5.67 -11.40
N ALA A 480 22.85 5.02 -11.20
CA ALA A 480 22.90 3.59 -10.89
C ALA A 480 22.17 3.25 -9.58
N SER A 481 22.34 4.09 -8.54
CA SER A 481 21.62 3.90 -7.28
C SER A 481 20.11 4.15 -7.42
N ALA A 482 19.68 5.06 -8.30
CA ALA A 482 18.27 5.37 -8.55
C ALA A 482 17.58 4.23 -9.32
N LEU A 483 18.26 3.66 -10.32
CA LEU A 483 17.78 2.47 -11.03
C LEU A 483 17.70 1.26 -10.10
N LYS A 484 18.68 1.06 -9.21
CA LYS A 484 18.62 0.01 -8.18
C LYS A 484 17.43 0.19 -7.25
N ALA A 485 17.21 1.41 -6.76
CA ALA A 485 16.07 1.72 -5.89
C ALA A 485 14.74 1.49 -6.63
N LEU A 486 14.63 1.91 -7.90
CA LEU A 486 13.46 1.67 -8.73
C LEU A 486 13.17 0.16 -8.91
N ASN A 487 14.20 -0.64 -9.20
CA ASN A 487 14.07 -2.09 -9.28
C ASN A 487 13.66 -2.72 -7.94
N SER A 488 14.14 -2.18 -6.81
CA SER A 488 13.72 -2.61 -5.47
C SER A 488 12.22 -2.35 -5.25
N ALA A 489 11.77 -1.12 -5.53
CA ALA A 489 10.36 -0.74 -5.41
C ALA A 489 9.45 -1.51 -6.37
N ASN A 490 9.94 -1.81 -7.58
CA ASN A 490 9.23 -2.68 -8.49
C ASN A 490 9.12 -4.08 -7.88
N ARG A 491 10.22 -4.71 -7.46
CA ARG A 491 10.20 -6.07 -6.91
C ARG A 491 9.39 -6.22 -5.63
N SER A 492 9.31 -5.18 -4.80
CA SER A 492 8.52 -5.17 -3.57
C SER A 492 7.05 -4.78 -3.77
N GLY A 493 6.64 -4.48 -5.01
CA GLY A 493 5.29 -4.04 -5.34
C GLY A 493 4.95 -2.62 -4.88
N GLN A 494 5.91 -1.85 -4.38
CA GLN A 494 5.68 -0.54 -3.75
C GLN A 494 5.54 0.62 -4.74
N LEU A 495 5.69 0.41 -6.06
CA LEU A 495 5.60 1.47 -7.06
C LEU A 495 4.31 2.31 -6.94
N PRO A 496 3.09 1.74 -6.74
CA PRO A 496 1.88 2.54 -6.56
C PRO A 496 1.93 3.46 -5.33
N LEU A 497 2.54 3.03 -4.22
CA LEU A 497 2.69 3.87 -3.02
C LEU A 497 3.64 5.05 -3.29
N TRP A 498 4.75 4.79 -3.97
CA TRP A 498 5.70 5.83 -4.36
C TRP A 498 5.10 6.81 -5.38
N GLU A 499 4.23 6.35 -6.27
CA GLU A 499 3.48 7.20 -7.19
C GLU A 499 2.63 8.20 -6.42
N LYS A 500 1.88 7.78 -5.38
CA LYS A 500 1.08 8.71 -4.55
C LYS A 500 1.95 9.79 -3.91
N ILE A 501 3.17 9.46 -3.47
CA ILE A 501 4.10 10.44 -2.90
C ILE A 501 4.56 11.44 -3.95
N VAL A 502 5.03 10.96 -5.11
CA VAL A 502 5.58 11.82 -6.17
C VAL A 502 4.49 12.71 -6.77
N ASP A 503 3.33 12.12 -7.08
CA ASP A 503 2.20 12.83 -7.70
C ASP A 503 1.56 13.85 -6.76
N SER A 504 1.75 13.69 -5.44
CA SER A 504 1.31 14.71 -4.48
C SER A 504 2.00 16.06 -4.69
N GLY A 505 3.22 16.08 -5.26
CA GLY A 505 4.07 17.27 -5.38
C GLY A 505 4.46 17.92 -4.06
N ARG A 506 4.21 17.25 -2.93
CA ARG A 506 4.27 17.83 -1.56
C ARG A 506 5.42 17.33 -0.71
N LEU A 507 6.26 16.45 -1.26
CA LEU A 507 7.53 16.06 -0.65
C LEU A 507 8.55 17.21 -0.73
N GLN A 508 9.07 17.64 0.42
CA GLN A 508 9.97 18.79 0.53
C GLN A 508 11.46 18.43 0.38
N ASN A 509 11.81 17.15 0.48
CA ASN A 509 13.18 16.63 0.32
C ASN A 509 13.27 15.50 -0.73
N PRO A 510 12.93 15.77 -2.00
CA PRO A 510 12.89 14.74 -3.05
C PRO A 510 14.25 14.10 -3.35
N GLY A 511 15.37 14.79 -3.14
CA GLY A 511 16.73 14.24 -3.33
C GLY A 511 17.04 13.02 -2.46
N ASP A 512 16.33 12.83 -1.36
CA ASP A 512 16.49 11.69 -0.46
C ASP A 512 15.71 10.45 -0.89
N LEU A 513 14.78 10.58 -1.86
CA LEU A 513 13.89 9.49 -2.28
C LEU A 513 14.66 8.23 -2.65
N ARG A 514 15.81 8.37 -3.33
CA ARG A 514 16.64 7.23 -3.75
C ARG A 514 17.01 6.30 -2.59
N ARG A 515 17.42 6.88 -1.46
CA ARG A 515 17.76 6.11 -0.25
C ARG A 515 16.50 5.44 0.30
N ARG A 516 15.41 6.20 0.43
CA ARG A 516 14.16 5.74 1.06
C ARG A 516 13.45 4.64 0.29
N VAL A 517 13.42 4.76 -1.03
CA VAL A 517 12.89 3.75 -1.95
C VAL A 517 13.68 2.45 -1.82
N SER A 518 15.02 2.54 -1.71
CA SER A 518 15.86 1.37 -1.46
C SER A 518 15.60 0.75 -0.10
N ASP A 519 15.49 1.56 0.95
CA ASP A 519 15.33 1.09 2.33
C ASP A 519 13.96 0.46 2.57
N ALA A 520 12.87 1.07 2.08
CA ALA A 520 11.52 0.53 2.28
C ALA A 520 11.28 -0.79 1.52
N GLY A 521 12.00 -1.04 0.43
CA GLY A 521 11.94 -2.28 -0.33
C GLY A 521 12.89 -3.38 0.15
N ALA A 522 13.74 -3.11 1.14
CA ALA A 522 14.74 -4.07 1.62
C ALA A 522 14.15 -5.07 2.66
N PRO A 523 14.72 -6.28 2.76
CA PRO A 523 14.25 -7.30 3.71
C PRO A 523 14.30 -6.84 5.17
N GLY A 524 13.27 -7.21 5.95
CA GLY A 524 13.19 -6.93 7.38
C GLY A 524 12.98 -5.44 7.72
N GLN A 525 12.59 -4.62 6.73
CA GLN A 525 12.33 -3.19 6.88
C GLN A 525 10.84 -2.85 7.01
N LEU A 526 10.03 -3.74 7.60
CA LEU A 526 8.61 -3.49 7.92
C LEU A 526 8.37 -2.11 8.54
N GLY A 527 9.24 -1.65 9.44
CA GLY A 527 9.14 -0.30 10.01
C GLY A 527 9.21 0.81 8.95
N LYS A 528 10.12 0.72 7.96
CA LYS A 528 10.22 1.68 6.85
C LYS A 528 9.04 1.58 5.88
N ARG A 529 8.48 0.38 5.71
CA ARG A 529 7.24 0.18 4.96
C ARG A 529 6.04 0.85 5.65
N ARG A 530 5.85 0.64 6.95
CA ARG A 530 4.80 1.32 7.72
C ARG A 530 4.94 2.84 7.70
N GLN A 531 6.17 3.35 7.71
CA GLN A 531 6.42 4.78 7.48
C GLN A 531 5.92 5.24 6.10
N LEU A 532 6.23 4.49 5.04
CA LEU A 532 5.76 4.78 3.68
C LEU A 532 4.23 4.80 3.62
N GLU A 533 3.56 3.79 4.17
CA GLU A 533 2.10 3.71 4.23
C GLU A 533 1.49 4.88 5.02
N HIS A 534 2.04 5.19 6.20
CA HIS A 534 1.62 6.36 7.00
C HIS A 534 1.72 7.68 6.21
N LEU A 535 2.78 7.84 5.42
CA LEU A 535 3.00 9.03 4.59
C LEU A 535 2.01 9.11 3.43
N VAL A 536 1.74 7.98 2.78
CA VAL A 536 0.73 7.91 1.73
C VAL A 536 -0.64 8.26 2.30
N HIS A 537 -1.01 7.69 3.44
CA HIS A 537 -2.25 8.00 4.15
C HIS A 537 -2.39 9.49 4.43
N LEU A 538 -1.36 10.11 5.01
CA LEU A 538 -1.33 11.54 5.31
C LEU A 538 -1.54 12.38 4.04
N LEU A 539 -0.86 12.05 2.95
CA LEU A 539 -0.97 12.79 1.70
C LEU A 539 -2.35 12.60 1.05
N GLN A 540 -2.96 11.43 1.16
CA GLN A 540 -4.31 11.20 0.63
C GLN A 540 -5.39 11.93 1.45
N THR A 541 -5.25 11.93 2.77
CA THR A 541 -6.29 12.44 3.70
C THR A 541 -6.18 13.95 3.97
N ASP A 542 -4.98 14.51 3.90
CA ASP A 542 -4.75 15.94 4.05
C ASP A 542 -4.13 16.53 2.78
N PRO A 543 -4.91 17.24 1.94
CA PRO A 543 -4.41 17.83 0.70
C PRO A 543 -3.45 19.00 0.92
N THR A 544 -3.36 19.55 2.14
CA THR A 544 -2.47 20.67 2.48
C THR A 544 -1.15 20.22 3.08
N ALA A 545 -1.03 18.94 3.45
CA ALA A 545 0.17 18.41 4.08
C ALA A 545 1.41 18.58 3.19
N ARG A 546 2.48 19.14 3.75
CA ARG A 546 3.82 19.20 3.15
C ARG A 546 4.79 18.44 4.03
N VAL A 547 5.52 17.50 3.44
CA VAL A 547 6.20 16.47 4.22
C VAL A 547 7.69 16.40 3.90
N TRP A 548 8.50 16.28 4.93
CA TRP A 548 9.86 15.78 4.90
C TRP A 548 9.80 14.34 5.40
N TYR A 549 9.83 13.38 4.48
CA TYR A 549 9.97 11.96 4.85
C TYR A 549 11.37 11.76 5.44
N ASP A 550 11.58 10.83 6.39
CA ASP A 550 12.84 10.58 7.12
C ASP A 550 13.48 11.90 7.60
N GLY A 551 12.60 12.86 7.88
CA GLY A 551 12.77 14.09 8.62
C GLY A 551 13.99 14.95 8.37
N ASN A 552 14.76 14.82 7.28
CA ASN A 552 15.88 15.70 6.93
C ASN A 552 15.38 17.15 6.73
N TYR A 553 15.14 17.85 7.83
CA TYR A 553 14.54 19.17 7.90
C TYR A 553 15.58 20.15 8.42
N THR A 554 15.91 21.13 7.60
CA THR A 554 16.75 22.26 8.01
C THR A 554 15.84 23.38 8.47
N ALA A 555 15.90 23.73 9.75
CA ALA A 555 15.18 24.86 10.30
C ALA A 555 15.78 26.20 9.83
N ASP A 556 15.06 27.29 10.05
CA ASP A 556 15.48 28.65 9.67
C ASP A 556 16.80 29.08 10.35
N ASP A 557 17.14 28.49 11.49
CA ASP A 557 18.41 28.70 12.21
C ASP A 557 19.58 27.86 11.67
N GLY A 558 19.36 27.12 10.58
CA GLY A 558 20.33 26.24 9.95
C GLY A 558 20.53 24.90 10.65
N LYS A 559 19.87 24.63 11.78
CA LYS A 559 19.95 23.33 12.45
C LYS A 559 19.16 22.29 11.68
N GLN A 560 19.75 21.10 11.60
CA GLN A 560 19.09 19.93 11.03
C GLN A 560 18.42 19.12 12.13
N TYR A 561 17.23 18.65 11.81
CA TYR A 561 16.44 17.73 12.59
C TYR A 561 16.19 16.48 11.75
N HIS A 562 15.83 15.38 12.41
CA HIS A 562 15.60 14.09 11.76
C HIS A 562 14.52 13.31 12.53
N ALA A 563 13.59 12.68 11.83
CA ALA A 563 12.54 11.82 12.38
C ALA A 563 11.93 11.00 11.24
N ASP A 564 11.11 9.99 11.51
CA ASP A 564 10.47 9.21 10.44
C ASP A 564 9.63 10.07 9.48
N ALA A 565 8.93 11.08 10.00
CA ALA A 565 8.29 12.12 9.20
C ALA A 565 8.25 13.46 9.95
N ILE A 566 8.50 14.55 9.24
CA ILE A 566 8.22 15.91 9.71
C ILE A 566 7.26 16.53 8.71
N TYR A 567 6.17 17.13 9.15
CA TYR A 567 5.23 17.74 8.24
C TYR A 567 4.56 18.97 8.79
N THR A 568 4.11 19.81 7.85
CA THR A 568 3.18 20.90 8.11
C THR A 568 1.86 20.59 7.42
N SER A 569 0.76 20.96 8.05
CA SER A 569 -0.60 20.58 7.66
C SER A 569 -1.58 21.65 8.12
N THR A 570 -2.84 21.57 7.70
CA THR A 570 -3.91 22.43 8.20
C THR A 570 -4.98 21.59 8.89
N GLN A 571 -5.18 21.81 10.18
CA GLN A 571 -6.26 21.20 10.95
C GLN A 571 -7.21 22.29 11.46
N ASP A 572 -8.50 22.15 11.16
CA ASP A 572 -9.55 23.12 11.52
C ASP A 572 -9.20 24.57 11.10
N GLY A 573 -8.61 24.72 9.92
CA GLY A 573 -8.16 26.00 9.37
C GLY A 573 -6.90 26.59 10.03
N LYS A 574 -6.24 25.87 10.94
CA LYS A 574 -5.00 26.29 11.60
C LYS A 574 -3.80 25.50 11.11
N PRO A 575 -2.65 26.15 10.89
CA PRO A 575 -1.43 25.44 10.57
C PRO A 575 -0.99 24.59 11.77
N VAL A 576 -0.73 23.31 11.52
CA VAL A 576 -0.14 22.39 12.49
C VAL A 576 1.22 21.94 11.99
N LYS A 577 2.16 21.76 12.91
CA LYS A 577 3.52 21.28 12.65
C LYS A 577 3.76 20.04 13.50
N ARG A 578 4.06 18.92 12.86
CA ARG A 578 4.23 17.62 13.53
C ARG A 578 5.54 16.96 13.16
N CYS A 579 6.13 16.33 14.15
CA CYS A 579 7.31 15.49 14.01
C CYS A 579 6.94 14.12 14.55
N VAL A 580 7.06 13.10 13.71
CA VAL A 580 6.47 11.78 13.89
C VAL A 580 7.55 10.72 13.95
N GLN A 581 7.39 9.79 14.88
CA GLN A 581 8.10 8.52 14.94
C GLN A 581 7.08 7.40 14.79
N VAL A 582 7.29 6.50 13.84
CA VAL A 582 6.41 5.36 13.55
C VAL A 582 7.12 4.09 14.02
N LYS A 583 6.39 3.25 14.77
CA LYS A 583 6.88 1.96 15.27
C LYS A 583 5.88 0.86 14.93
N ALA A 584 6.29 -0.07 14.08
CA ALA A 584 5.53 -1.29 13.82
C ALA A 584 5.74 -2.27 14.98
N LEU A 585 4.64 -2.78 15.54
CA LEU A 585 4.63 -3.65 16.70
C LEU A 585 4.13 -5.04 16.30
N LYS A 586 5.01 -6.05 16.36
CA LYS A 586 4.66 -7.46 16.10
C LYS A 586 4.15 -8.21 17.33
N SER A 587 4.43 -7.71 18.53
CA SER A 587 4.05 -8.33 19.80
C SER A 587 3.88 -7.28 20.91
N LEU A 588 2.88 -7.45 21.77
CA LEU A 588 2.67 -6.56 22.92
C LEU A 588 3.84 -6.55 23.89
N GLY A 589 4.65 -7.63 23.94
CA GLY A 589 5.83 -7.71 24.81
C GLY A 589 6.89 -6.65 24.48
N SER A 590 6.97 -6.20 23.22
CA SER A 590 7.92 -5.17 22.79
C SER A 590 7.35 -3.75 22.82
N LEU A 591 6.12 -3.55 23.33
CA LEU A 591 5.52 -2.21 23.40
C LEU A 591 6.38 -1.26 24.24
N GLY A 592 6.86 -1.72 25.39
CA GLY A 592 7.68 -0.90 26.28
C GLY A 592 8.96 -0.37 25.62
N SER A 593 9.68 -1.24 24.90
CA SER A 593 10.90 -0.85 24.18
C SER A 593 10.60 0.06 22.99
N ASN A 594 9.58 -0.24 22.19
CA ASN A 594 9.20 0.60 21.05
C ASN A 594 8.76 2.00 21.47
N VAL A 595 7.99 2.10 22.56
CA VAL A 595 7.58 3.39 23.12
C VAL A 595 8.77 4.18 23.64
N ARG A 596 9.70 3.52 24.36
CA ARG A 596 10.94 4.17 24.81
C ARG A 596 11.76 4.70 23.65
N ASP A 597 12.01 3.85 22.67
CA ASP A 597 12.86 4.16 21.54
C ASP A 597 12.25 5.33 20.74
N GLY A 598 10.97 5.26 20.38
CA GLY A 598 10.29 6.34 19.67
C GLY A 598 10.25 7.64 20.48
N ALA A 599 9.96 7.59 21.78
CA ALA A 599 9.98 8.77 22.64
C ALA A 599 11.39 9.38 22.76
N GLN A 600 12.44 8.57 22.88
CA GLN A 600 13.82 9.04 22.92
C GLN A 600 14.28 9.63 21.58
N GLN A 601 13.87 9.03 20.45
CA GLN A 601 14.15 9.53 19.10
C GLN A 601 13.47 10.87 18.83
N LEU A 602 12.23 11.08 19.28
CA LEU A 602 11.55 12.39 19.16
C LEU A 602 12.29 13.51 19.92
N ASN A 603 13.22 13.19 20.83
CA ASN A 603 13.88 14.15 21.72
C ASN A 603 15.40 14.14 21.63
N GLY A 604 16.02 13.44 20.66
CA GLY A 604 17.48 13.39 20.54
C GLY A 604 18.18 12.67 21.69
N GLN A 605 17.47 11.78 22.39
CA GLN A 605 17.96 11.08 23.59
C GLN A 605 18.41 9.65 23.31
N LYS A 606 18.12 9.10 22.12
CA LYS A 606 18.51 7.74 21.75
C LYS A 606 19.96 7.70 21.29
N THR A 607 20.80 6.97 22.02
CA THR A 607 22.21 6.77 21.65
C THR A 607 22.33 6.10 20.29
N GLY A 608 23.18 6.65 19.41
CA GLY A 608 23.38 6.12 18.05
C GLY A 608 22.31 6.55 17.04
N SER A 609 21.38 7.42 17.44
CA SER A 609 20.39 8.05 16.56
C SER A 609 20.68 9.56 16.47
N ASP A 610 20.58 10.13 15.27
CA ASP A 610 20.54 11.58 15.04
C ASP A 610 19.10 12.15 15.03
N GLU A 611 18.11 11.27 15.19
CA GLU A 611 16.71 11.63 15.29
C GLU A 611 16.43 12.56 16.48
N ASN A 612 15.76 13.67 16.19
CA ASN A 612 15.29 14.66 17.14
C ASN A 612 14.26 15.58 16.47
N CYS A 613 13.21 15.96 17.18
CA CYS A 613 12.21 16.88 16.65
C CYS A 613 12.65 18.36 16.68
N PRO A 614 12.24 19.16 15.69
CA PRO A 614 12.44 20.60 15.75
C PRO A 614 11.63 21.25 16.88
N PRO A 615 12.16 22.29 17.55
CA PRO A 615 11.41 23.07 18.53
C PRO A 615 10.09 23.61 17.95
N GLY A 616 9.01 23.55 18.74
CA GLY A 616 7.70 24.05 18.34
C GLY A 616 6.89 23.12 17.43
N PHE A 617 7.39 21.92 17.13
CA PHE A 617 6.62 20.86 16.50
C PHE A 617 5.98 19.98 17.57
N GLU A 618 4.74 19.56 17.34
CA GLU A 618 4.08 18.52 18.13
C GLU A 618 4.82 17.19 17.91
N ARG A 619 5.32 16.59 18.99
CA ARG A 619 6.00 15.28 18.97
C ARG A 619 4.94 14.17 19.00
N VAL A 620 4.85 13.42 17.90
CA VAL A 620 3.85 12.37 17.71
C VAL A 620 4.52 11.02 17.67
N LEU A 621 4.13 10.11 18.55
CA LEU A 621 4.53 8.71 18.50
C LEU A 621 3.38 7.88 17.95
N VAL A 622 3.58 7.25 16.81
CA VAL A 622 2.63 6.34 16.16
C VAL A 622 3.10 4.90 16.40
N ILE A 623 2.23 4.09 16.99
CA ILE A 623 2.43 2.65 17.16
C ILE A 623 1.44 1.93 16.24
N GLU A 624 1.95 1.25 15.22
CA GLU A 624 1.13 0.46 14.29
C GLU A 624 1.15 -1.00 14.74
N LEU A 625 -0.02 -1.57 15.00
CA LEU A 625 -0.15 -2.96 15.44
C LEU A 625 -0.22 -3.88 14.23
N GLU A 626 0.72 -4.82 14.15
CA GLU A 626 0.69 -5.88 13.15
C GLU A 626 -0.35 -6.94 13.53
N PRO A 627 -0.92 -7.68 12.56
CA PRO A 627 -1.87 -8.76 12.83
C PRO A 627 -1.39 -9.76 13.89
N SER A 628 -0.07 -10.06 13.91
CA SER A 628 0.56 -10.96 14.88
C SER A 628 0.47 -10.52 16.35
N VAL A 629 0.10 -9.26 16.64
CA VAL A 629 -0.19 -8.78 18.00
C VAL A 629 -1.39 -9.52 18.62
N GLY A 630 -2.26 -10.07 17.78
CA GLY A 630 -3.37 -10.93 18.16
C GLY A 630 -4.74 -10.27 18.02
N PRO A 631 -5.80 -11.08 17.84
CA PRO A 631 -7.14 -10.61 17.50
C PRO A 631 -7.76 -9.71 18.59
N ALA A 632 -7.39 -9.91 19.85
CA ALA A 632 -7.91 -9.12 20.97
C ALA A 632 -7.51 -7.64 20.87
N MET A 633 -6.26 -7.33 20.53
CA MET A 633 -5.82 -5.94 20.31
C MET A 633 -6.07 -5.44 18.89
N MET A 634 -6.16 -6.33 17.89
CA MET A 634 -6.45 -5.92 16.51
C MET A 634 -7.90 -5.46 16.33
N TYR A 635 -8.88 -6.24 16.82
CA TYR A 635 -10.31 -5.95 16.62
C TYR A 635 -11.04 -5.57 17.91
N GLY A 636 -10.65 -6.15 19.06
CA GLY A 636 -11.16 -5.74 20.37
C GLY A 636 -10.46 -4.49 20.94
N GLY A 637 -9.35 -4.07 20.34
CA GLY A 637 -8.56 -2.91 20.75
C GLY A 637 -9.18 -1.58 20.34
N ILE A 638 -10.45 -1.36 20.66
CA ILE A 638 -11.06 -0.03 20.56
C ILE A 638 -10.39 0.92 21.56
N ARG A 639 -10.56 2.24 21.35
CA ARG A 639 -9.95 3.26 22.21
C ARG A 639 -10.09 2.99 23.73
N PRO A 640 -11.29 2.69 24.31
CA PRO A 640 -11.41 2.36 25.73
C PRO A 640 -10.62 1.12 26.17
N ALA A 641 -10.59 0.07 25.35
CA ALA A 641 -9.86 -1.16 25.65
C ALA A 641 -8.34 -0.91 25.61
N VAL A 642 -7.87 -0.16 24.60
CA VAL A 642 -6.46 0.24 24.51
C VAL A 642 -6.07 1.13 25.70
N GLU A 643 -6.93 2.07 26.11
CA GLU A 643 -6.71 2.88 27.31
C GLU A 643 -6.59 2.03 28.57
N ALA A 644 -7.51 1.07 28.77
CA ALA A 644 -7.47 0.16 29.90
C ALA A 644 -6.20 -0.69 29.91
N PHE A 645 -5.80 -1.21 28.74
CA PHE A 645 -4.56 -1.95 28.56
C PHE A 645 -3.33 -1.09 28.90
N LEU A 646 -3.25 0.14 28.39
CA LEU A 646 -2.15 1.08 28.68
C LEU A 646 -2.11 1.45 30.18
N LYS A 647 -3.28 1.60 30.83
CA LYS A 647 -3.40 1.85 32.27
C LYS A 647 -3.03 0.65 33.14
N GLY A 648 -3.04 -0.55 32.57
CA GLY A 648 -2.72 -1.80 33.26
C GLY A 648 -1.27 -1.86 33.78
N LYS A 649 -1.03 -2.79 34.72
CA LYS A 649 0.31 -3.04 35.28
C LYS A 649 1.28 -3.56 34.20
N LYS A 650 0.80 -4.41 33.28
CA LYS A 650 1.60 -4.96 32.17
C LYS A 650 2.19 -3.86 31.27
N SER A 651 1.50 -2.72 31.14
CA SER A 651 1.91 -1.58 30.29
C SER A 651 2.52 -0.42 31.08
N GLN A 652 2.78 -0.60 32.38
CA GLN A 652 3.34 0.45 33.24
C GLN A 652 4.68 0.95 32.71
N GLN A 653 5.55 0.06 32.26
CA GLN A 653 6.85 0.43 31.70
C GLN A 653 6.69 1.28 30.43
N ALA A 654 5.79 0.91 29.52
CA ALA A 654 5.50 1.69 28.32
C ALA A 654 5.04 3.11 28.67
N ARG A 655 4.15 3.26 29.65
CA ARG A 655 3.75 4.61 30.14
C ARG A 655 4.88 5.39 30.78
N GLN A 656 5.72 4.75 31.58
CA GLN A 656 6.86 5.42 32.21
C GLN A 656 7.90 5.89 31.18
N ASN A 657 8.06 5.12 30.09
CA ASN A 657 8.96 5.45 29.00
C ASN A 657 8.53 6.68 28.18
N LEU A 658 7.30 7.19 28.38
CA LEU A 658 6.83 8.47 27.81
C LEU A 658 7.28 9.67 28.66
N CYS A 659 7.85 9.46 29.85
CA CYS A 659 8.38 10.52 30.71
C CYS A 659 9.90 10.60 30.64
N GLY A 660 10.40 11.83 30.58
CA GLY A 660 11.83 12.13 30.70
C GLY A 660 12.32 12.14 32.15
N PRO A 661 13.64 12.30 32.37
CA PRO A 661 14.26 12.27 33.70
C PRO A 661 13.67 13.26 34.72
N ASN A 662 13.14 14.40 34.24
CA ASN A 662 12.56 15.46 35.06
C ASN A 662 11.03 15.43 35.11
N ARG A 663 10.40 14.28 34.85
CA ARG A 663 8.93 14.16 34.69
C ARG A 663 8.35 15.06 33.61
N THR A 664 9.14 15.33 32.57
CA THR A 664 8.65 16.05 31.38
C THR A 664 8.07 15.04 30.40
N SER A 665 6.93 15.34 29.78
CA SER A 665 6.42 14.49 28.70
C SER A 665 7.39 14.51 27.51
N LEU A 666 7.81 13.33 27.04
CA LEU A 666 8.63 13.16 25.84
C LEU A 666 7.80 13.18 24.56
N VAL A 667 6.49 12.99 24.68
CA VAL A 667 5.56 12.90 23.55
C VAL A 667 4.37 13.83 23.82
N ASP A 668 3.92 14.53 22.78
CA ASP A 668 2.75 15.41 22.87
C ASP A 668 1.47 14.67 22.42
N ARG A 669 1.61 13.69 21.52
CA ARG A 669 0.52 12.81 21.06
C ARG A 669 0.97 11.36 20.91
N LEU A 670 0.23 10.45 21.53
CA LEU A 670 0.32 9.01 21.25
C LEU A 670 -0.79 8.61 20.28
N VAL A 671 -0.43 7.89 19.22
CA VAL A 671 -1.35 7.31 18.24
C VAL A 671 -1.14 5.81 18.20
N ILE A 672 -2.22 5.03 18.30
CA ILE A 672 -2.19 3.58 18.09
C ILE A 672 -3.10 3.26 16.92
N VAL A 673 -2.57 2.56 15.91
CA VAL A 673 -3.29 2.14 14.71
C VAL A 673 -3.46 0.63 14.75
N ASN A 674 -4.69 0.15 14.58
CA ASN A 674 -5.03 -1.27 14.47
C ASN A 674 -6.24 -1.46 13.53
N ALA A 675 -6.68 -2.71 13.34
CA ALA A 675 -7.84 -2.99 12.48
C ALA A 675 -9.18 -2.43 13.02
N ALA A 676 -9.25 -2.03 14.30
CA ALA A 676 -10.40 -1.32 14.85
C ALA A 676 -10.35 0.21 14.59
N GLY A 677 -9.23 0.73 14.06
CA GLY A 677 -9.06 2.11 13.64
C GLY A 677 -7.85 2.82 14.26
N THR A 678 -7.82 4.14 14.12
CA THR A 678 -6.78 5.01 14.66
C THR A 678 -7.25 5.64 15.98
N HIS A 679 -6.48 5.42 17.05
CA HIS A 679 -6.79 5.89 18.40
C HIS A 679 -5.74 6.89 18.86
N GLU A 680 -6.17 8.09 19.28
CA GLU A 680 -5.25 9.20 19.57
C GLU A 680 -5.45 9.78 20.98
N TRP A 681 -4.34 10.07 21.66
CA TRP A 681 -4.30 10.72 22.97
C TRP A 681 -3.34 11.90 22.98
N THR A 682 -3.85 13.08 23.31
CA THR A 682 -3.09 14.34 23.42
C THR A 682 -2.89 14.81 24.86
N ASP A 683 -3.81 14.47 25.75
CA ASP A 683 -3.68 14.73 27.20
C ASP A 683 -3.31 13.43 27.93
N LEU A 684 -2.05 13.03 27.75
CA LEU A 684 -1.49 11.77 28.25
C LEU A 684 -1.58 11.65 29.79
N GLY A 685 -1.40 12.76 30.50
CA GLY A 685 -1.50 12.80 31.97
C GLY A 685 -2.92 12.51 32.45
N LYS A 686 -3.91 13.22 31.91
CA LYS A 686 -5.32 13.05 32.32
C LYS A 686 -5.92 11.74 31.83
N THR A 687 -5.64 11.36 30.59
CA THR A 687 -6.33 10.22 29.95
C THR A 687 -5.67 8.89 30.25
N LEU A 688 -4.35 8.80 30.31
CA LEU A 688 -3.62 7.54 30.53
C LEU A 688 -2.97 7.44 31.92
N GLY A 689 -3.12 8.48 32.75
CA GLY A 689 -2.54 8.53 34.09
C GLY A 689 -1.01 8.51 34.05
N ILE A 690 -0.41 9.11 33.03
CA ILE A 690 1.04 9.19 32.87
C ILE A 690 1.56 10.29 33.81
N PRO A 691 2.38 9.95 34.83
CA PRO A 691 2.72 10.87 35.92
C PRO A 691 3.95 11.75 35.59
N CYS A 692 4.08 12.16 34.32
CA CYS A 692 4.93 13.29 33.98
C CYS A 692 4.23 14.53 34.60
#